data_AF-A0A258HTB9-F1
#
_entry.id   AF-A0A258HTB9-F1
#
_cell.length_a   1.000
_cell.length_b   1.000
_cell.length_c   1.000
_cell.angle_alpha   90.00
_cell.angle_beta   90.00
_cell.angle_gamma   90.00
#
_symmetry.space_group_name_H-M   'P 1'
#
loop_
_entity.id
_entity.type
_entity.pdbx_description
1 polymer ?
#
loop_
_entity_poly.entity_id
_entity_poly.type
_entity_poly.pdbx_seq_one_letter_code
_entity_poly.pdbx_strand_id
1 'polypeptide(L)'
;MGRSHRSALRQAGIDSIGALAALPGDTKIPGMQAGTVAKLSAQARLQAHQRQTGEGRIERLEAVPGRGFARLPQPDEGDMFFDMEGDPLFEGGLEYLFGLVALDQGEDRFHAFWAHDRENEKIAFEQAIDFMTARLARHPLAHIYHYASYEETALKRLAMYHGTREQEVDDLLRGDRLVDLYKVVAEAIRTSEPRYSIKNMEAFYLPGGRQGAVKTAGDSIVIYERWRRVGGDALLAEIADYNEIDCRSTRLCRDWLLSLRPNDAPWFTGRTLAPADPVKVAAREEADERTRQLAQALIAAEEAPWRRLLVDLLEFHRREAKPSWWAMFARQEMDADALLDDAECLADLQPHPTLRPWADKKSVVYPFTFPPQDFKMKVGDKPLRSGTLEPAGEIMSLDEDAGMIELKLGPSRSTIEPGTALIPEGPVGDKVLRAAVHRYAQSVAIGEKRYAAVTAILRRERPKLAVRASGQAIVPEGMDATDGAIEALSLLDDSYLLVQGPPGAGKTYTSAEAIVALLAAGKRIGVASNSHKAINNLLKDVEAKTSARGLRYRGMKKSSREDQILGSDGWIDDVVGGSGSGVSPHHQLVAGTAWLFAREDLDSALDYLFVDEAGQVSLANIIAMGTAARNIVLVGDQMQLSQPIKGTHPGGSGRSALEHLLEGHATVPTDQGVFLPISRRMHPDLCGFISSAVYEGRLEAEATTTRQCINVDVAADPAALAATGLRFVEVDHDGRTQRSPEEAERLAITYRALLGTSWTDRHGERHEIGTQDILVVSPYNMQVELLRRTLPEGARVGTVDKFQGQEAPVVLISMATSSGDDLPRNIEFLYSRNRLNVAISRARCLAVIFANARLLEIPCSTIAQMELVDGLCWAKQFANKQRNETRTSVAIRSVTGLPANPTAK
;
A
#
# COMPACT_ATOMS: atom_id res chain seq x y z
N MET A 1 -5.64 8.80 26.29
CA MET A 1 -4.25 8.88 26.78
C MET A 1 -3.47 7.62 26.39
N GLY A 2 -2.40 7.75 25.60
CA GLY A 2 -1.53 6.64 25.15
C GLY A 2 -0.58 6.08 26.23
N ARG A 3 0.04 4.91 25.97
CA ARG A 3 0.97 4.24 26.92
C ARG A 3 2.21 5.09 27.25
N SER A 4 2.76 5.85 26.28
CA SER A 4 3.91 6.75 26.50
C SER A 4 3.60 7.85 27.52
N HIS A 5 2.46 8.54 27.38
CA HIS A 5 2.00 9.54 28.34
C HIS A 5 1.75 8.93 29.73
N ARG A 6 1.18 7.72 29.81
CA ARG A 6 1.00 7.00 31.09
C ARG A 6 2.34 6.69 31.77
N SER A 7 3.33 6.27 30.99
CA SER A 7 4.67 5.99 31.51
C SER A 7 5.36 7.25 32.02
N ALA A 8 5.34 8.34 31.24
CA ALA A 8 5.89 9.64 31.63
C ALA A 8 5.22 10.20 32.90
N LEU A 9 3.88 10.12 32.99
CA LEU A 9 3.14 10.51 34.19
C LEU A 9 3.53 9.68 35.42
N ARG A 10 3.62 8.35 35.28
CA ARG A 10 4.03 7.46 36.37
C ARG A 10 5.48 7.70 36.81
N GLN A 11 6.39 7.93 35.88
CA GLN A 11 7.78 8.32 36.18
C GLN A 11 7.85 9.66 36.92
N ALA A 12 6.92 10.57 36.63
CA ALA A 12 6.75 11.82 37.35
C ALA A 12 5.94 11.69 38.67
N GLY A 13 5.61 10.48 39.11
CA GLY A 13 4.89 10.22 40.36
C GLY A 13 3.38 10.45 40.31
N ILE A 14 2.79 10.59 39.11
CA ILE A 14 1.35 10.82 38.90
C ILE A 14 0.70 9.49 38.51
N ASP A 15 0.10 8.82 39.48
CA ASP A 15 -0.48 7.47 39.34
C ASP A 15 -2.02 7.44 39.34
N SER A 16 -2.67 8.57 39.64
CA SER A 16 -4.12 8.67 39.77
C SER A 16 -4.72 9.88 39.04
N ILE A 17 -6.02 9.80 38.70
CA ILE A 17 -6.77 10.91 38.10
C ILE A 17 -6.86 12.10 39.07
N GLY A 18 -6.95 11.84 40.37
CA GLY A 18 -6.93 12.89 41.39
C GLY A 18 -5.60 13.66 41.40
N ALA A 19 -4.46 12.94 41.34
CA ALA A 19 -3.14 13.56 41.25
C ALA A 19 -2.97 14.38 39.96
N LEU A 20 -3.46 13.85 38.82
CA LEU A 20 -3.42 14.56 37.53
C LEU A 20 -4.30 15.81 37.52
N ALA A 21 -5.48 15.76 38.16
CA ALA A 21 -6.41 16.88 38.29
C ALA A 21 -5.87 18.01 39.17
N ALA A 22 -5.01 17.69 40.14
CA ALA A 22 -4.41 18.65 41.06
C ALA A 22 -3.20 19.39 40.47
N LEU A 23 -2.72 19.02 39.28
CA LEU A 23 -1.56 19.66 38.66
C LEU A 23 -1.85 21.13 38.28
N PRO A 24 -0.94 22.07 38.61
CA PRO A 24 -0.93 23.40 38.03
C PRO A 24 -0.84 23.37 36.49
N GLY A 25 -1.50 24.32 35.82
CA GLY A 25 -1.60 24.35 34.35
C GLY A 25 -0.28 24.55 33.60
N ASP A 26 0.77 24.98 34.29
CA ASP A 26 2.13 25.23 33.79
C ASP A 26 3.12 24.09 34.11
N THR A 27 2.64 22.99 34.70
CA THR A 27 3.48 21.85 35.08
C THR A 27 4.14 21.21 33.85
N LYS A 28 5.48 21.11 33.87
CA LYS A 28 6.26 20.42 32.83
C LYS A 28 6.57 18.99 33.23
N ILE A 29 6.32 18.05 32.33
CA ILE A 29 6.62 16.63 32.52
C ILE A 29 7.61 16.21 31.42
N PRO A 30 8.81 15.70 31.77
CA PRO A 30 9.78 15.23 30.78
C PRO A 30 9.15 14.24 29.78
N GLY A 31 9.37 14.46 28.49
CA GLY A 31 8.77 13.66 27.42
C GLY A 31 7.31 14.00 27.08
N MET A 32 6.74 15.07 27.65
CA MET A 32 5.40 15.56 27.31
C MET A 32 5.40 17.07 27.01
N GLN A 33 4.64 17.47 25.99
CA GLN A 33 4.41 18.88 25.67
C GLN A 33 3.56 19.55 26.75
N ALA A 34 3.87 20.80 27.08
CA ALA A 34 3.15 21.57 28.13
C ALA A 34 1.64 21.66 27.84
N GLY A 35 1.27 21.92 26.58
CA GLY A 35 -0.14 21.93 26.14
C GLY A 35 -0.85 20.58 26.34
N THR A 36 -0.14 19.46 26.20
CA THR A 36 -0.69 18.12 26.44
C THR A 36 -0.95 17.87 27.93
N VAL A 37 -0.03 18.31 28.80
CA VAL A 37 -0.20 18.19 30.26
C VAL A 37 -1.39 19.04 30.72
N ALA A 38 -1.51 20.27 30.23
CA ALA A 38 -2.63 21.17 30.54
C ALA A 38 -3.99 20.57 30.10
N LYS A 39 -4.06 20.03 28.87
CA LYS A 39 -5.26 19.34 28.37
C LYS A 39 -5.64 18.13 29.23
N LEU A 40 -4.67 17.29 29.60
CA LEU A 40 -4.91 16.10 30.42
C LEU A 40 -5.33 16.44 31.86
N SER A 41 -4.72 17.47 32.47
CA SER A 41 -5.12 17.97 33.79
C SER A 41 -6.54 18.53 33.77
N ALA A 42 -6.91 19.31 32.75
CA ALA A 42 -8.26 19.83 32.60
C ALA A 42 -9.30 18.71 32.43
N GLN A 43 -9.01 17.69 31.61
CA GLN A 43 -9.85 16.49 31.49
C GLN A 43 -9.98 15.76 32.84
N ALA A 44 -8.88 15.59 33.57
CA ALA A 44 -8.85 14.91 34.85
C ALA A 44 -9.69 15.66 35.91
N ARG A 45 -9.73 17.00 35.90
CA ARG A 45 -10.57 17.80 36.80
C ARG A 45 -12.07 17.53 36.59
N LEU A 46 -12.53 17.47 35.34
CA LEU A 46 -13.93 17.14 35.04
C LEU A 46 -14.29 15.72 35.47
N GLN A 47 -13.41 14.75 35.19
CA GLN A 47 -13.59 13.35 35.58
C GLN A 47 -13.55 13.14 37.11
N ALA A 48 -12.65 13.84 37.81
CA ALA A 48 -12.57 13.82 39.26
C ALA A 48 -13.84 14.38 39.90
N HIS A 49 -14.38 15.48 39.33
CA HIS A 49 -15.64 16.05 39.79
C HIS A 49 -16.80 15.06 39.68
N GLN A 50 -17.03 14.46 38.50
CA GLN A 50 -18.11 13.49 38.30
C GLN A 50 -17.98 12.28 39.23
N ARG A 51 -16.75 11.81 39.52
CA ARG A 51 -16.53 10.71 40.47
C ARG A 51 -16.87 11.09 41.91
N GLN A 52 -16.77 12.36 42.28
CA GLN A 52 -17.04 12.84 43.64
C GLN A 52 -18.52 13.19 43.84
N THR A 53 -19.16 13.78 42.84
CA THR A 53 -20.53 14.32 42.96
C THR A 53 -21.59 13.47 42.26
N GLY A 54 -21.19 12.60 41.33
CA GLY A 54 -22.10 11.91 40.42
C GLY A 54 -22.63 12.79 39.28
N GLU A 55 -22.28 14.08 39.25
CA GLU A 55 -22.80 15.05 38.27
C GLU A 55 -21.86 15.17 37.07
N GLY A 56 -22.41 15.00 35.87
CA GLY A 56 -21.69 15.25 34.63
C GLY A 56 -21.45 16.75 34.40
N ARG A 57 -20.27 17.13 33.90
CA ARG A 57 -19.95 18.50 33.55
C ARG A 57 -19.43 18.63 32.13
N ILE A 58 -19.70 19.80 31.55
CA ILE A 58 -19.25 20.21 30.23
C ILE A 58 -18.50 21.53 30.39
N GLU A 59 -17.36 21.63 29.70
CA GLU A 59 -16.56 22.84 29.55
C GLU A 59 -16.52 23.18 28.06
N ARG A 60 -16.83 24.42 27.68
CA ARG A 60 -16.68 24.87 26.29
C ARG A 60 -15.22 25.20 26.03
N LEU A 61 -14.72 24.76 24.88
CA LEU A 61 -13.38 25.07 24.42
C LEU A 61 -13.34 26.45 23.74
N GLU A 62 -12.15 27.02 23.66
CA GLU A 62 -11.92 28.29 22.97
C GLU A 62 -12.25 28.16 21.48
N ALA A 63 -12.88 29.18 20.91
CA ALA A 63 -13.33 29.16 19.53
C ALA A 63 -12.14 29.23 18.58
N VAL A 64 -12.04 28.25 17.69
CA VAL A 64 -11.07 28.23 16.59
C VAL A 64 -11.84 28.39 15.27
N PRO A 65 -11.44 29.33 14.38
CA PRO A 65 -12.12 29.52 13.09
C PRO A 65 -12.26 28.22 12.30
N GLY A 66 -13.47 27.93 11.81
CA GLY A 66 -13.76 26.72 11.03
C GLY A 66 -13.84 25.40 11.82
N ARG A 67 -13.73 25.44 13.16
CA ARG A 67 -13.75 24.26 14.04
C ARG A 67 -14.86 24.29 15.08
N GLY A 68 -15.13 23.14 15.70
CA GLY A 68 -16.13 22.98 16.74
C GLY A 68 -17.50 23.47 16.27
N PHE A 69 -18.10 24.41 17.00
CA PHE A 69 -19.41 24.95 16.69
C PHE A 69 -19.53 25.63 15.31
N ALA A 70 -18.42 26.07 14.71
CA ALA A 70 -18.42 26.69 13.38
C ALA A 70 -18.67 25.67 12.25
N ARG A 71 -18.65 24.37 12.54
CA ARG A 71 -19.01 23.29 11.61
C ARG A 71 -20.50 22.97 11.57
N LEU A 72 -21.29 23.56 12.48
CA LEU A 72 -22.74 23.35 12.49
C LEU A 72 -23.42 24.28 11.49
N PRO A 73 -24.19 23.74 10.52
CA PRO A 73 -25.04 24.54 9.66
C PRO A 73 -26.31 24.96 10.39
N GLN A 74 -27.01 25.94 9.83
CA GLN A 74 -28.33 26.33 10.31
C GLN A 74 -29.31 25.16 10.07
N PRO A 75 -30.14 24.78 11.07
CA PRO A 75 -31.11 23.70 10.91
C PRO A 75 -32.08 23.94 9.76
N ASP A 76 -32.41 22.87 9.03
CA ASP A 76 -33.40 22.86 7.96
C ASP A 76 -34.38 21.69 8.16
N GLU A 77 -35.63 21.84 7.70
CA GLU A 77 -36.64 20.76 7.78
C GLU A 77 -36.26 19.54 6.92
N GLY A 78 -35.39 19.73 5.93
CA GLY A 78 -34.85 18.67 5.10
C GLY A 78 -33.72 17.86 5.72
N ASP A 79 -33.23 18.24 6.90
CA ASP A 79 -32.10 17.58 7.56
C ASP A 79 -32.34 16.08 7.79
N MET A 80 -31.26 15.30 7.66
CA MET A 80 -31.27 13.85 7.82
C MET A 80 -30.21 13.42 8.84
N PHE A 81 -30.48 12.32 9.55
CA PHE A 81 -29.58 11.74 10.55
C PHE A 81 -29.30 10.29 10.16
N PHE A 82 -28.05 10.01 9.82
CA PHE A 82 -27.61 8.79 9.17
C PHE A 82 -26.73 7.95 10.10
N ASP A 83 -27.02 6.65 10.14
CA ASP A 83 -26.23 5.61 10.81
C ASP A 83 -26.31 4.31 10.00
N MET A 84 -25.33 3.42 10.12
CA MET A 84 -25.31 2.17 9.35
C MET A 84 -24.65 1.01 10.10
N GLU A 85 -25.07 -0.21 9.76
CA GLU A 85 -24.57 -1.43 10.38
C GLU A 85 -23.88 -2.35 9.35
N GLY A 86 -22.75 -2.92 9.76
CA GLY A 86 -21.93 -3.79 8.93
C GLY A 86 -21.47 -5.05 9.65
N ASP A 87 -21.24 -6.10 8.86
CA ASP A 87 -20.73 -7.40 9.28
C ASP A 87 -19.31 -7.60 8.74
N PRO A 88 -18.28 -7.45 9.58
CA PRO A 88 -16.90 -7.70 9.17
C PRO A 88 -16.57 -9.19 9.00
N LEU A 89 -17.43 -10.11 9.48
CA LEU A 89 -17.23 -11.56 9.38
C LEU A 89 -17.71 -12.13 8.03
N PHE A 90 -18.52 -11.38 7.29
CA PHE A 90 -18.83 -11.69 5.92
C PHE A 90 -17.56 -11.63 5.06
N GLU A 91 -17.39 -12.56 4.11
CA GLU A 91 -16.21 -12.57 3.24
C GLU A 91 -16.10 -11.26 2.44
N GLY A 92 -15.07 -10.46 2.77
CA GLY A 92 -14.87 -9.11 2.21
C GLY A 92 -15.64 -7.98 2.91
N GLY A 93 -16.34 -8.26 4.02
CA GLY A 93 -17.19 -7.35 4.81
C GLY A 93 -18.50 -6.99 4.12
N LEU A 94 -19.62 -6.83 4.83
CA LEU A 94 -20.93 -6.50 4.24
C LEU A 94 -21.63 -5.41 5.05
N GLU A 95 -22.05 -4.31 4.44
CA GLU A 95 -22.98 -3.35 5.07
C GLU A 95 -24.41 -3.84 4.86
N TYR A 96 -25.10 -4.19 5.94
CA TYR A 96 -26.38 -4.89 5.88
C TYR A 96 -27.58 -4.00 6.19
N LEU A 97 -27.38 -2.83 6.82
CA LEU A 97 -28.45 -1.87 7.10
C LEU A 97 -27.95 -0.43 6.96
N PHE A 98 -28.67 0.37 6.18
CA PHE A 98 -28.52 1.82 6.09
C PHE A 98 -29.75 2.49 6.71
N GLY A 99 -29.55 3.20 7.81
CA GLY A 99 -30.62 3.88 8.55
C GLY A 99 -30.61 5.38 8.38
N LEU A 100 -31.77 5.96 8.09
CA LEU A 100 -31.95 7.41 8.10
C LEU A 100 -33.17 7.80 8.92
N VAL A 101 -33.01 8.79 9.80
CA VAL A 101 -34.11 9.54 10.38
C VAL A 101 -34.23 10.89 9.69
N ALA A 102 -35.43 11.24 9.27
CA ALA A 102 -35.73 12.54 8.70
C ALA A 102 -37.08 13.06 9.22
N LEU A 103 -37.27 14.38 9.27
CA LEU A 103 -38.55 14.97 9.69
C LEU A 103 -39.55 14.97 8.53
N ASP A 104 -40.61 14.17 8.64
CA ASP A 104 -41.71 14.16 7.70
C ASP A 104 -42.95 14.75 8.38
N GLN A 105 -43.46 15.87 7.87
CA GLN A 105 -44.65 16.55 8.43
C GLN A 105 -44.54 16.90 9.93
N GLY A 106 -43.32 17.13 10.42
CA GLY A 106 -43.05 17.44 11.83
C GLY A 106 -42.85 16.22 12.73
N GLU A 107 -42.91 15.00 12.20
CA GLU A 107 -42.62 13.77 12.94
C GLU A 107 -41.34 13.09 12.43
N ASP A 108 -40.55 12.53 13.35
CA ASP A 108 -39.35 11.76 13.03
C ASP A 108 -39.76 10.42 12.38
N ARG A 109 -39.38 10.22 11.13
CA ARG A 109 -39.58 8.98 10.40
C ARG A 109 -38.27 8.26 10.14
N PHE A 110 -38.23 6.98 10.46
CA PHE A 110 -37.09 6.10 10.18
C PHE A 110 -37.25 5.41 8.83
N HIS A 111 -36.15 5.35 8.08
CA HIS A 111 -36.02 4.70 6.79
C HIS A 111 -34.87 3.71 6.85
N ALA A 112 -35.16 2.43 6.59
CA ALA A 112 -34.21 1.34 6.63
C ALA A 112 -34.04 0.73 5.23
N PHE A 113 -32.80 0.61 4.76
CA PHE A 113 -32.45 -0.08 3.52
C PHE A 113 -31.60 -1.31 3.87
N TRP A 114 -32.12 -2.50 3.58
CA TRP A 114 -31.53 -3.78 4.01
C TRP A 114 -30.78 -4.49 2.89
N ALA A 115 -29.71 -5.17 3.27
CA ALA A 115 -28.90 -6.00 2.40
C ALA A 115 -28.40 -7.26 3.10
N HIS A 116 -28.57 -8.42 2.45
CA HIS A 116 -28.17 -9.71 3.03
C HIS A 116 -27.17 -10.49 2.17
N ASP A 117 -26.83 -9.92 1.02
CA ASP A 117 -25.80 -10.39 0.09
C ASP A 117 -25.24 -9.19 -0.67
N ARG A 118 -24.25 -9.45 -1.52
CA ARG A 118 -23.53 -8.39 -2.23
C ARG A 118 -24.35 -7.65 -3.28
N GLU A 119 -25.32 -8.33 -3.89
CA GLU A 119 -26.21 -7.71 -4.90
C GLU A 119 -27.20 -6.78 -4.21
N ASN A 120 -27.79 -7.23 -3.10
CA ASN A 120 -28.66 -6.42 -2.27
C ASN A 120 -27.92 -5.28 -1.56
N GLU A 121 -26.64 -5.43 -1.20
CA GLU A 121 -25.81 -4.33 -0.65
C GLU A 121 -25.69 -3.19 -1.66
N LYS A 122 -25.46 -3.52 -2.94
CA LYS A 122 -25.44 -2.52 -4.01
C LYS A 122 -26.78 -1.79 -4.10
N ILE A 123 -27.89 -2.52 -4.10
CA ILE A 123 -29.24 -1.96 -4.23
C ILE A 123 -29.58 -1.07 -3.02
N ALA A 124 -29.33 -1.54 -1.80
CA ALA A 124 -29.57 -0.79 -0.58
C ALA A 124 -28.74 0.50 -0.53
N PHE A 125 -27.46 0.42 -0.93
CA PHE A 125 -26.60 1.59 -1.07
C PHE A 125 -27.13 2.60 -2.10
N GLU A 126 -27.52 2.14 -3.30
CA GLU A 126 -28.11 3.00 -4.34
C GLU A 126 -29.38 3.69 -3.84
N GLN A 127 -30.27 2.95 -3.19
CA GLN A 127 -31.52 3.48 -2.64
C GLN A 127 -31.28 4.51 -1.52
N ALA A 128 -30.32 4.26 -0.62
CA ALA A 128 -29.99 5.19 0.46
C ALA A 128 -29.43 6.51 -0.10
N ILE A 129 -28.52 6.46 -1.08
CA ILE A 129 -27.97 7.66 -1.72
C ILE A 129 -29.03 8.40 -2.53
N ASP A 130 -29.88 7.68 -3.27
CA ASP A 130 -30.98 8.28 -4.03
C ASP A 130 -31.97 8.99 -3.11
N PHE A 131 -32.25 8.41 -1.94
CA PHE A 131 -33.07 9.04 -0.92
C PHE A 131 -32.44 10.34 -0.39
N MET A 132 -31.15 10.28 -0.01
CA MET A 132 -30.40 11.44 0.47
C MET A 132 -30.40 12.59 -0.55
N THR A 133 -30.02 12.30 -1.79
CA THR A 133 -29.88 13.30 -2.86
C THR A 133 -31.23 13.89 -3.28
N ALA A 134 -32.27 13.07 -3.41
CA ALA A 134 -33.61 13.55 -3.73
C ALA A 134 -34.17 14.50 -2.65
N ARG A 135 -33.85 14.26 -1.38
CA ARG A 135 -34.25 15.13 -0.28
C ARG A 135 -33.48 16.45 -0.28
N LEU A 136 -32.16 16.42 -0.44
CA LEU A 136 -31.33 17.63 -0.58
C LEU A 136 -31.71 18.48 -1.79
N ALA A 137 -32.17 17.87 -2.88
CA ALA A 137 -32.66 18.61 -4.05
C ALA A 137 -33.95 19.41 -3.74
N ARG A 138 -34.82 18.91 -2.85
CA ARG A 138 -36.02 19.61 -2.37
C ARG A 138 -35.72 20.62 -1.27
N HIS A 139 -34.67 20.38 -0.50
CA HIS A 139 -34.22 21.21 0.61
C HIS A 139 -32.74 21.62 0.44
N PRO A 140 -32.45 22.65 -0.37
CA PRO A 140 -31.07 22.98 -0.74
C PRO A 140 -30.16 23.43 0.41
N LEU A 141 -30.71 23.77 1.57
CA LEU A 141 -29.98 24.16 2.78
C LEU A 141 -29.81 23.02 3.79
N ALA A 142 -30.45 21.87 3.55
CA ALA A 142 -30.37 20.72 4.42
C ALA A 142 -28.99 20.03 4.36
N HIS A 143 -28.68 19.32 5.45
CA HIS A 143 -27.47 18.54 5.63
C HIS A 143 -27.78 17.14 6.15
N ILE A 144 -26.81 16.24 6.01
CA ILE A 144 -26.85 14.87 6.51
C ILE A 144 -25.89 14.79 7.69
N TYR A 145 -26.41 14.56 8.89
CA TYR A 145 -25.62 14.44 10.11
C TYR A 145 -25.31 12.97 10.40
N HIS A 146 -24.08 12.70 10.80
CA HIS A 146 -23.61 11.39 11.23
C HIS A 146 -22.64 11.54 12.41
N TYR A 147 -22.24 10.42 13.03
CA TYR A 147 -21.39 10.45 14.21
C TYR A 147 -20.11 9.62 14.01
N ALA A 148 -18.99 10.33 13.77
CA ALA A 148 -17.66 9.81 13.47
C ALA A 148 -17.41 9.52 11.98
N SER A 149 -16.18 9.17 11.63
CA SER A 149 -15.75 9.09 10.23
C SER A 149 -16.10 7.79 9.52
N TYR A 150 -16.76 6.84 10.20
CA TYR A 150 -16.98 5.50 9.66
C TYR A 150 -17.94 5.55 8.47
N GLU A 151 -19.04 6.28 8.61
CA GLU A 151 -20.14 6.41 7.66
C GLU A 151 -19.63 7.01 6.34
N GLU A 152 -18.91 8.14 6.40
CA GLU A 152 -18.28 8.73 5.22
C GLU A 152 -17.31 7.76 4.54
N THR A 153 -16.53 7.01 5.32
CA THR A 153 -15.57 6.04 4.80
C THR A 153 -16.28 4.86 4.15
N ALA A 154 -17.38 4.40 4.73
CA ALA A 154 -18.19 3.30 4.23
C ALA A 154 -18.92 3.70 2.93
N LEU A 155 -19.55 4.87 2.87
CA LEU A 155 -20.19 5.39 1.65
C LEU A 155 -19.19 5.52 0.49
N LYS A 156 -18.01 6.08 0.79
CA LYS A 156 -16.87 6.13 -0.14
C LYS A 156 -16.53 4.72 -0.63
N ARG A 157 -16.24 3.80 0.28
CA ARG A 157 -15.85 2.41 -0.04
C ARG A 157 -16.92 1.69 -0.86
N LEU A 158 -18.19 1.85 -0.54
CA LEU A 158 -19.31 1.21 -1.25
C LEU A 158 -19.49 1.77 -2.66
N ALA A 159 -19.42 3.10 -2.83
CA ALA A 159 -19.43 3.73 -4.15
C ALA A 159 -18.30 3.18 -5.03
N MET A 160 -17.10 3.02 -4.45
CA MET A 160 -15.95 2.42 -5.13
C MET A 160 -16.14 0.95 -5.47
N TYR A 161 -16.57 0.16 -4.50
CA TYR A 161 -16.68 -1.28 -4.63
C TYR A 161 -17.72 -1.63 -5.69
N HIS A 162 -18.92 -1.05 -5.59
CA HIS A 162 -20.05 -1.32 -6.46
C HIS A 162 -20.01 -0.58 -7.80
N GLY A 163 -19.16 0.46 -7.92
CA GLY A 163 -19.03 1.26 -9.14
C GLY A 163 -20.34 2.00 -9.47
N THR A 164 -21.00 2.55 -8.45
CA THR A 164 -22.30 3.21 -8.59
C THR A 164 -22.40 4.41 -7.62
N ARG A 165 -23.30 5.34 -7.93
CA ARG A 165 -23.56 6.58 -7.18
C ARG A 165 -22.32 7.39 -6.76
N GLU A 166 -21.27 7.30 -7.56
CA GLU A 166 -19.98 7.88 -7.23
C GLU A 166 -19.99 9.40 -7.27
N GLN A 167 -20.73 9.97 -8.24
CA GLN A 167 -20.83 11.40 -8.40
C GLN A 167 -21.66 12.00 -7.28
N GLU A 168 -22.76 11.33 -6.93
CA GLU A 168 -23.64 11.69 -5.84
C GLU A 168 -22.88 11.71 -4.51
N VAL A 169 -22.10 10.66 -4.21
CA VAL A 169 -21.24 10.64 -3.02
C VAL A 169 -20.15 11.72 -3.09
N ASP A 170 -19.50 11.94 -4.24
CA ASP A 170 -18.52 13.02 -4.41
C ASP A 170 -19.12 14.42 -4.19
N ASP A 171 -20.33 14.66 -4.70
CA ASP A 171 -21.05 15.93 -4.55
C ASP A 171 -21.50 16.15 -3.11
N LEU A 172 -21.94 15.10 -2.41
CA LEU A 172 -22.23 15.17 -0.98
C LEU A 172 -20.98 15.57 -0.18
N LEU A 173 -19.83 15.00 -0.51
CA LEU A 173 -18.57 15.28 0.19
C LEU A 173 -18.03 16.67 -0.15
N ARG A 174 -17.90 17.01 -1.44
CA ARG A 174 -17.32 18.28 -1.89
C ARG A 174 -18.21 19.48 -1.62
N GLY A 175 -19.53 19.26 -1.56
CA GLY A 175 -20.51 20.26 -1.16
C GLY A 175 -20.63 20.40 0.35
N ASP A 176 -19.82 19.69 1.13
CA ASP A 176 -19.86 19.63 2.60
C ASP A 176 -21.27 19.31 3.16
N ARG A 177 -22.00 18.41 2.48
CA ARG A 177 -23.37 18.02 2.87
C ARG A 177 -23.40 17.06 4.05
N LEU A 178 -22.29 16.37 4.32
CA LEU A 178 -22.14 15.45 5.45
C LEU A 178 -21.50 16.18 6.64
N VAL A 179 -22.16 16.15 7.80
CA VAL A 179 -21.72 16.84 9.01
C VAL A 179 -21.37 15.81 10.09
N ASP A 180 -20.08 15.66 10.36
CA ASP A 180 -19.53 14.79 11.40
C ASP A 180 -19.68 15.46 12.79
N LEU A 181 -20.68 15.03 13.57
CA LEU A 181 -20.93 15.55 14.91
C LEU A 181 -19.84 15.17 15.92
N TYR A 182 -19.10 14.09 15.70
CA TYR A 182 -17.98 13.72 16.59
C TYR A 182 -16.89 14.80 16.55
N LYS A 183 -16.56 15.32 15.36
CA LYS A 183 -15.61 16.44 15.23
C LYS A 183 -16.12 17.69 15.96
N VAL A 184 -17.42 18.01 15.82
CA VAL A 184 -18.03 19.13 16.53
C VAL A 184 -17.85 18.96 18.04
N VAL A 185 -18.21 17.80 18.57
CA VAL A 185 -18.08 17.48 20.01
C VAL A 185 -16.62 17.58 20.47
N ALA A 186 -15.70 16.90 19.79
CA ALA A 186 -14.30 16.81 20.20
C ALA A 186 -13.56 18.15 20.14
N GLU A 187 -13.96 19.05 19.24
CA GLU A 187 -13.34 20.36 19.05
C GLU A 187 -14.04 21.48 19.83
N ALA A 188 -15.35 21.37 20.11
CA ALA A 188 -16.13 22.43 20.76
C ALA A 188 -16.20 22.30 22.27
N ILE A 189 -16.16 21.08 22.80
CA ILE A 189 -16.42 20.83 24.22
C ILE A 189 -15.46 19.81 24.83
N ARG A 190 -15.30 19.92 26.15
CA ARG A 190 -14.67 18.93 27.00
C ARG A 190 -15.68 18.44 28.02
N THR A 191 -15.80 17.13 28.20
CA THR A 191 -16.79 16.54 29.11
C THR A 191 -16.15 15.70 30.20
N SER A 192 -16.90 15.46 31.28
CA SER A 192 -16.49 14.56 32.36
C SER A 192 -16.49 13.08 31.95
N GLU A 193 -17.09 12.73 30.82
CA GLU A 193 -17.14 11.36 30.33
C GLU A 193 -15.74 10.82 29.97
N PRO A 194 -15.54 9.49 30.04
CA PRO A 194 -14.24 8.89 29.73
C PRO A 194 -13.91 8.89 28.23
N ARG A 195 -14.93 9.00 27.37
CA ARG A 195 -14.82 8.98 25.91
C ARG A 195 -15.86 9.90 25.29
N TYR A 196 -15.63 10.26 24.03
CA TYR A 196 -16.55 11.07 23.22
C TYR A 196 -17.38 10.19 22.27
N SER A 197 -17.75 8.97 22.69
CA SER A 197 -18.71 8.17 21.90
C SER A 197 -20.11 8.77 22.07
N ILE A 198 -21.00 8.57 21.10
CA ILE A 198 -22.38 9.06 21.19
C ILE A 198 -23.07 8.58 22.48
N LYS A 199 -22.85 7.31 22.85
CA LYS A 199 -23.34 6.69 24.10
C LYS A 199 -22.87 7.39 25.38
N ASN A 200 -21.65 7.92 25.37
CA ASN A 200 -21.17 8.73 26.49
C ASN A 200 -21.85 10.11 26.49
N MET A 201 -22.03 10.72 25.32
CA MET A 201 -22.65 12.04 25.22
C MET A 201 -24.14 12.02 25.55
N GLU A 202 -24.83 10.90 25.35
CA GLU A 202 -26.24 10.68 25.76
C GLU A 202 -26.51 11.03 27.23
N ALA A 203 -25.50 10.94 28.12
CA ALA A 203 -25.62 11.36 29.51
C ALA A 203 -26.05 12.83 29.67
N PHE A 204 -25.84 13.68 28.66
CA PHE A 204 -26.13 15.10 28.71
C PHE A 204 -27.43 15.52 28.02
N TYR A 205 -27.93 14.74 27.06
CA TYR A 205 -29.11 15.09 26.26
C TYR A 205 -30.21 14.04 26.24
N LEU A 206 -29.96 12.85 26.81
CA LEU A 206 -30.93 11.76 26.95
C LEU A 206 -31.01 11.29 28.43
N PRO A 207 -31.54 12.13 29.33
CA PRO A 207 -31.66 11.77 30.75
C PRO A 207 -32.62 10.60 30.93
N GLY A 208 -32.11 9.47 31.44
CA GLY A 208 -32.84 8.20 31.58
C GLY A 208 -32.28 7.05 30.75
N GLY A 209 -31.35 7.33 29.82
CA GLY A 209 -30.69 6.33 28.98
C GLY A 209 -31.60 5.75 27.88
N ARG A 210 -31.02 4.88 27.04
CA ARG A 210 -31.75 4.19 25.97
C ARG A 210 -32.76 3.19 26.55
N GLN A 211 -33.95 3.12 25.95
CA GLN A 211 -34.92 2.06 26.23
C GLN A 211 -34.75 0.95 25.18
N GLY A 212 -34.34 -0.26 25.57
CA GLY A 212 -34.11 -1.40 24.66
C GLY A 212 -33.10 -2.44 25.18
N ALA A 213 -33.09 -3.65 24.60
CA ALA A 213 -32.26 -4.78 25.05
C ALA A 213 -30.81 -4.74 24.52
N VAL A 214 -30.57 -4.12 23.37
CA VAL A 214 -29.27 -4.06 22.68
C VAL A 214 -28.44 -2.88 23.20
N LYS A 215 -27.23 -3.14 23.71
CA LYS A 215 -26.43 -2.13 24.42
C LYS A 215 -25.15 -1.73 23.66
N THR A 216 -24.66 -2.54 22.72
CA THR A 216 -23.39 -2.29 22.01
C THR A 216 -23.44 -2.61 20.51
N ALA A 217 -22.58 -1.97 19.72
CA ALA A 217 -22.42 -2.27 18.28
C ALA A 217 -21.87 -3.69 18.01
N GLY A 218 -21.23 -4.33 19.01
CA GLY A 218 -20.85 -5.74 18.90
C GLY A 218 -22.06 -6.67 19.02
N ASP A 219 -23.14 -6.22 19.68
CA ASP A 219 -24.36 -7.00 19.84
C ASP A 219 -25.15 -7.07 18.51
N SER A 220 -25.16 -6.01 17.69
CA SER A 220 -25.84 -6.02 16.37
C SER A 220 -25.21 -7.05 15.43
N ILE A 221 -23.88 -7.15 15.37
CA ILE A 221 -23.16 -8.18 14.60
C ILE A 221 -23.52 -9.59 15.08
N VAL A 222 -23.57 -9.82 16.38
CA VAL A 222 -23.92 -11.13 16.95
C VAL A 222 -25.37 -11.51 16.64
N ILE A 223 -26.30 -10.55 16.74
CA ILE A 223 -27.71 -10.74 16.40
C ILE A 223 -27.87 -11.02 14.90
N TYR A 224 -27.13 -10.30 14.05
CA TYR A 224 -27.14 -10.49 12.60
C TYR A 224 -26.59 -11.85 12.20
N GLU A 225 -25.44 -12.27 12.76
CA GLU A 225 -24.87 -13.60 12.54
C GLU A 225 -25.80 -14.72 13.03
N ARG A 226 -26.52 -14.47 14.12
CA ARG A 226 -27.57 -15.39 14.57
C ARG A 226 -28.71 -15.46 13.54
N TRP A 227 -29.21 -14.32 13.09
CA TRP A 227 -30.26 -14.27 12.05
C TRP A 227 -29.84 -15.00 10.78
N ARG A 228 -28.59 -14.85 10.31
CA ARG A 228 -28.09 -15.58 9.13
C ARG A 228 -28.15 -17.11 9.28
N ARG A 229 -28.10 -17.62 10.51
CA ARG A 229 -28.16 -19.07 10.80
C ARG A 229 -29.58 -19.59 11.00
N VAL A 230 -30.43 -18.83 11.68
CA VAL A 230 -31.76 -19.30 12.12
C VAL A 230 -32.94 -18.60 11.46
N GLY A 231 -32.71 -17.48 10.77
CA GLY A 231 -33.73 -16.59 10.21
C GLY A 231 -34.59 -15.89 11.28
N GLY A 232 -35.66 -15.22 10.85
CA GLY A 232 -36.71 -14.68 11.70
C GLY A 232 -36.75 -13.15 11.79
N ASP A 233 -37.92 -12.58 11.49
CA ASP A 233 -38.14 -11.13 11.39
C ASP A 233 -37.92 -10.38 12.71
N ALA A 234 -38.11 -11.05 13.85
CA ALA A 234 -37.90 -10.45 15.17
C ALA A 234 -36.44 -10.02 15.41
N LEU A 235 -35.47 -10.78 14.87
CA LEU A 235 -34.05 -10.44 15.02
C LEU A 235 -33.66 -9.24 14.13
N LEU A 236 -34.25 -9.14 12.93
CA LEU A 236 -34.05 -7.97 12.07
C LEU A 236 -34.72 -6.73 12.65
N ALA A 237 -35.91 -6.87 13.26
CA ALA A 237 -36.58 -5.79 13.96
C ALA A 237 -35.73 -5.28 15.13
N GLU A 238 -35.11 -6.17 15.91
CA GLU A 238 -34.21 -5.77 17.01
C GLU A 238 -33.00 -4.96 16.52
N ILE A 239 -32.43 -5.31 15.36
CA ILE A 239 -31.36 -4.55 14.73
C ILE A 239 -31.87 -3.20 14.19
N ALA A 240 -33.05 -3.18 13.55
CA ALA A 240 -33.67 -1.95 13.05
C ALA A 240 -33.93 -0.95 14.19
N ASP A 241 -34.51 -1.42 15.30
CA ASP A 241 -34.81 -0.60 16.48
C ASP A 241 -33.52 0.00 17.06
N TYR A 242 -32.45 -0.79 17.11
CA TYR A 242 -31.15 -0.33 17.59
C TYR A 242 -30.59 0.81 16.71
N ASN A 243 -30.57 0.61 15.40
CA ASN A 243 -30.05 1.59 14.44
C ASN A 243 -30.95 2.85 14.35
N GLU A 244 -32.26 2.70 14.50
CA GLU A 244 -33.18 3.84 14.63
C GLU A 244 -32.86 4.68 15.87
N ILE A 245 -32.58 4.04 17.01
CA ILE A 245 -32.16 4.73 18.24
C ILE A 245 -30.86 5.51 18.01
N ASP A 246 -29.88 4.95 17.27
CA ASP A 246 -28.62 5.63 16.96
C ASP A 246 -28.83 6.85 16.03
N CYS A 247 -29.67 6.73 15.01
CA CYS A 247 -30.06 7.85 14.16
C CYS A 247 -30.76 8.97 14.97
N ARG A 248 -31.73 8.60 15.83
CA ARG A 248 -32.43 9.56 16.70
C ARG A 248 -31.50 10.21 17.71
N SER A 249 -30.57 9.45 18.28
CA SER A 249 -29.56 9.97 19.21
C SER A 249 -28.65 10.99 18.52
N THR A 250 -28.29 10.76 17.25
CA THR A 250 -27.52 11.70 16.43
C THR A 250 -28.27 13.03 16.27
N ARG A 251 -29.59 12.99 16.04
CA ARG A 251 -30.43 14.20 16.03
C ARG A 251 -30.44 14.94 17.37
N LEU A 252 -30.68 14.22 18.46
CA LEU A 252 -30.69 14.82 19.79
C LEU A 252 -29.32 15.42 20.15
N CYS A 253 -28.23 14.78 19.72
CA CYS A 253 -26.88 15.30 19.87
C CYS A 253 -26.71 16.63 19.11
N ARG A 254 -27.18 16.71 17.85
CA ARG A 254 -27.20 17.95 17.04
C ARG A 254 -27.95 19.06 17.77
N ASP A 255 -29.16 18.78 18.23
CA ASP A 255 -30.01 19.76 18.92
C ASP A 255 -29.38 20.24 20.24
N TRP A 256 -28.77 19.32 20.99
CA TRP A 256 -28.03 19.63 22.20
C TRP A 256 -26.81 20.51 21.92
N LEU A 257 -26.02 20.22 20.88
CA LEU A 257 -24.88 21.05 20.48
C LEU A 257 -25.32 22.46 20.09
N LEU A 258 -26.47 22.61 19.41
CA LEU A 258 -27.05 23.92 19.11
C LEU A 258 -27.43 24.70 20.38
N SER A 259 -27.90 24.02 21.43
CA SER A 259 -28.19 24.66 22.73
C SER A 259 -26.92 25.17 23.44
N LEU A 260 -25.76 24.58 23.12
CA LEU A 260 -24.46 24.97 23.69
C LEU A 260 -23.71 26.00 22.83
N ARG A 261 -24.11 26.17 21.57
CA ARG A 261 -23.44 27.02 20.59
C ARG A 261 -23.51 28.50 21.00
N PRO A 262 -22.38 29.24 20.98
CA PRO A 262 -22.38 30.69 21.18
C PRO A 262 -23.19 31.43 20.10
N ASN A 263 -23.88 32.50 20.47
CA ASN A 263 -24.72 33.28 19.54
C ASN A 263 -23.91 33.99 18.44
N ASP A 264 -22.64 34.29 18.71
CA ASP A 264 -21.70 34.98 17.82
C ASP A 264 -20.87 34.03 16.95
N ALA A 265 -20.98 32.72 17.16
CA ALA A 265 -20.31 31.74 16.30
C ALA A 265 -20.85 31.85 14.84
N PRO A 266 -19.99 31.78 13.81
CA PRO A 266 -20.43 31.80 12.42
C PRO A 266 -21.12 30.48 12.04
N TRP A 267 -22.17 30.56 11.23
CA TRP A 267 -22.84 29.37 10.70
C TRP A 267 -22.01 28.72 9.60
N PHE A 268 -22.01 27.39 9.58
CA PHE A 268 -21.45 26.65 8.46
C PHE A 268 -22.34 26.89 7.22
N THR A 269 -21.72 27.33 6.13
CA THR A 269 -22.43 27.63 4.88
C THR A 269 -22.10 26.63 3.75
N GLY A 270 -21.20 25.68 4.03
CA GLY A 270 -20.71 24.72 3.04
C GLY A 270 -20.00 25.37 1.86
N ARG A 271 -19.58 24.53 0.90
CA ARG A 271 -19.08 24.99 -0.38
C ARG A 271 -20.19 24.98 -1.42
N THR A 272 -20.41 26.12 -2.07
CA THR A 272 -21.21 26.16 -3.30
C THR A 272 -20.41 25.50 -4.42
N LEU A 273 -20.83 24.31 -4.84
CA LEU A 273 -20.29 23.68 -6.03
C LEU A 273 -20.69 24.48 -7.26
N ALA A 274 -19.72 24.84 -8.09
CA ALA A 274 -20.02 25.33 -9.43
C ALA A 274 -20.82 24.26 -10.18
N PRO A 275 -21.86 24.62 -10.96
CA PRO A 275 -22.58 23.66 -11.77
C PRO A 275 -21.60 22.85 -12.60
N ALA A 276 -21.70 21.52 -12.52
CA ALA A 276 -20.88 20.66 -13.34
C ALA A 276 -21.14 20.97 -14.82
N ASP A 277 -20.07 21.01 -15.63
CA ASP A 277 -20.15 21.23 -17.06
C ASP A 277 -21.08 20.17 -17.69
N PRO A 278 -22.25 20.55 -18.23
CA PRO A 278 -23.24 19.60 -18.71
C PRO A 278 -22.69 18.66 -19.78
N VAL A 279 -21.72 19.13 -20.58
CA VAL A 279 -21.07 18.33 -21.63
C VAL A 279 -20.19 17.24 -21.00
N LYS A 280 -19.46 17.58 -19.92
CA LYS A 280 -18.62 16.60 -19.21
C LYS A 280 -19.47 15.59 -18.44
N VAL A 281 -20.60 16.02 -17.88
CA VAL A 281 -21.56 15.13 -17.21
C VAL A 281 -22.14 14.14 -18.22
N ALA A 282 -22.70 14.63 -19.32
CA ALA A 282 -23.28 13.78 -20.36
C ALA A 282 -22.26 12.78 -20.96
N ALA A 283 -21.04 13.24 -21.25
CA ALA A 283 -19.98 12.36 -21.76
C ALA A 283 -19.56 11.27 -20.76
N ARG A 284 -19.64 11.56 -19.46
CA ARG A 284 -19.37 10.58 -18.40
C ARG A 284 -20.52 9.58 -18.28
N GLU A 285 -21.76 10.05 -18.26
CA GLU A 285 -22.95 9.19 -18.24
C GLU A 285 -22.99 8.23 -19.44
N GLU A 286 -22.66 8.72 -20.63
CA GLU A 286 -22.55 7.88 -21.84
C GLU A 286 -21.45 6.81 -21.69
N ALA A 287 -20.29 7.18 -21.13
CA ALA A 287 -19.21 6.23 -20.89
C ALA A 287 -19.59 5.17 -19.84
N ASP A 288 -20.30 5.56 -18.79
CA ASP A 288 -20.76 4.66 -17.72
C ASP A 288 -21.85 3.72 -18.23
N GLU A 289 -22.79 4.22 -19.04
CA GLU A 289 -23.80 3.39 -19.71
C GLU A 289 -23.17 2.40 -20.69
N ARG A 290 -22.18 2.83 -21.49
CA ARG A 290 -21.44 1.93 -22.39
C ARG A 290 -20.74 0.82 -21.62
N THR A 291 -20.18 1.13 -20.45
CA THR A 291 -19.53 0.15 -19.59
C THR A 291 -20.53 -0.84 -19.02
N ARG A 292 -21.71 -0.36 -18.60
CA ARG A 292 -22.81 -1.18 -18.09
C ARG A 292 -23.36 -2.15 -19.14
N GLN A 293 -23.61 -1.67 -20.35
CA GLN A 293 -24.07 -2.50 -21.47
C GLN A 293 -23.04 -3.59 -21.82
N LEU A 294 -21.76 -3.23 -21.85
CA LEU A 294 -20.69 -4.19 -22.09
C LEU A 294 -20.61 -5.25 -20.98
N ALA A 295 -20.73 -4.83 -19.72
CA ALA A 295 -20.76 -5.75 -18.59
C ALA A 295 -21.93 -6.74 -18.68
N GLN A 296 -23.12 -6.26 -19.04
CA GLN A 296 -24.30 -7.10 -19.25
C GLN A 296 -24.10 -8.10 -20.39
N ALA A 297 -23.53 -7.66 -21.53
CA ALA A 297 -23.23 -8.53 -22.66
C ALA A 297 -22.22 -9.63 -22.31
N LEU A 298 -21.24 -9.33 -21.45
CA LEU A 298 -20.26 -10.32 -20.98
C LEU A 298 -20.91 -11.40 -20.12
N ILE A 299 -21.75 -11.03 -19.16
CA ILE A 299 -22.36 -11.97 -18.20
C ILE A 299 -23.55 -12.75 -18.75
N ALA A 300 -24.13 -12.34 -19.88
CA ALA A 300 -25.25 -13.04 -20.52
C ALA A 300 -24.87 -14.42 -21.13
N ALA A 301 -23.58 -14.74 -21.24
CA ALA A 301 -23.09 -16.00 -21.81
C ALA A 301 -22.83 -17.06 -20.73
N GLU A 302 -22.88 -18.35 -21.12
CA GLU A 302 -22.76 -19.51 -20.21
C GLU A 302 -21.42 -19.61 -19.44
N GLU A 303 -20.33 -19.00 -19.93
CA GLU A 303 -19.02 -19.02 -19.27
C GLU A 303 -18.85 -17.89 -18.22
N ALA A 304 -19.63 -17.94 -17.15
CA ALA A 304 -19.79 -16.82 -16.21
C ALA A 304 -18.53 -16.40 -15.38
N PRO A 305 -17.69 -17.31 -14.82
CA PRO A 305 -16.72 -16.89 -13.79
C PRO A 305 -15.61 -15.96 -14.27
N TRP A 306 -14.90 -16.30 -15.36
CA TRP A 306 -13.80 -15.46 -15.86
C TRP A 306 -14.31 -14.18 -16.55
N ARG A 307 -15.52 -14.24 -17.14
CA ARG A 307 -16.18 -13.06 -17.70
C ARG A 307 -16.64 -12.10 -16.61
N ARG A 308 -17.05 -12.62 -15.45
CA ARG A 308 -17.32 -11.78 -14.27
C ARG A 308 -16.07 -11.07 -13.78
N LEU A 309 -14.94 -11.78 -13.72
CA LEU A 309 -13.64 -11.15 -13.43
C LEU A 309 -13.31 -10.04 -14.44
N LEU A 310 -13.58 -10.25 -15.74
CA LEU A 310 -13.40 -9.22 -16.76
C LEU A 310 -14.31 -8.00 -16.53
N VAL A 311 -15.55 -8.20 -16.07
CA VAL A 311 -16.43 -7.10 -15.65
C VAL A 311 -15.81 -6.32 -14.50
N ASP A 312 -15.28 -7.01 -13.49
CA ASP A 312 -14.64 -6.34 -12.35
C ASP A 312 -13.38 -5.55 -12.78
N LEU A 313 -12.65 -6.06 -13.78
CA LEU A 313 -11.46 -5.41 -14.33
C LEU A 313 -11.73 -4.17 -15.18
N LEU A 314 -12.94 -4.01 -15.76
CA LEU A 314 -13.32 -2.79 -16.49
C LEU A 314 -13.24 -1.53 -15.60
N GLU A 315 -13.58 -1.70 -14.32
CA GLU A 315 -13.58 -0.61 -13.33
C GLU A 315 -12.30 -0.54 -12.48
N PHE A 316 -11.35 -1.46 -12.69
CA PHE A 316 -10.12 -1.56 -11.88
C PHE A 316 -9.37 -0.22 -11.81
N HIS A 317 -9.02 0.39 -12.95
CA HIS A 317 -8.19 1.60 -12.93
C HIS A 317 -8.90 2.79 -12.29
N ARG A 318 -10.23 2.90 -12.47
CA ARG A 318 -11.06 3.91 -11.80
C ARG A 318 -11.01 3.72 -10.28
N ARG A 319 -11.20 2.48 -9.79
CA ARG A 319 -11.11 2.15 -8.37
C ARG A 319 -9.72 2.41 -7.80
N GLU A 320 -8.67 2.08 -8.54
CA GLU A 320 -7.28 2.26 -8.11
C GLU A 320 -6.88 3.75 -8.01
N ALA A 321 -7.40 4.60 -8.88
CA ALA A 321 -7.11 6.03 -8.90
C ALA A 321 -7.79 6.81 -7.75
N LYS A 322 -9.01 6.41 -7.36
CA LYS A 322 -9.88 7.16 -6.44
C LYS A 322 -9.28 7.48 -5.05
N PRO A 323 -8.62 6.55 -4.33
CA PRO A 323 -8.02 6.88 -3.04
C PRO A 323 -7.03 8.05 -3.11
N SER A 324 -6.30 8.15 -4.23
CA SER A 324 -5.37 9.27 -4.45
C SER A 324 -6.11 10.58 -4.71
N TRP A 325 -7.22 10.55 -5.46
CA TRP A 325 -8.10 11.72 -5.63
C TRP A 325 -8.66 12.20 -4.28
N TRP A 326 -9.23 11.29 -3.48
CA TRP A 326 -9.79 11.66 -2.17
C TRP A 326 -8.74 12.16 -1.21
N ALA A 327 -7.55 11.54 -1.17
CA ALA A 327 -6.46 12.03 -0.32
C ALA A 327 -6.03 13.44 -0.75
N MET A 328 -5.98 13.72 -2.06
CA MET A 328 -5.66 15.05 -2.58
C MET A 328 -6.71 16.10 -2.15
N PHE A 329 -8.01 15.80 -2.28
CA PHE A 329 -9.07 16.71 -1.85
C PHE A 329 -9.15 16.85 -0.32
N ALA A 330 -8.97 15.76 0.44
CA ALA A 330 -8.95 15.82 1.89
C ALA A 330 -7.80 16.72 2.41
N ARG A 331 -6.62 16.65 1.79
CA ARG A 331 -5.48 17.51 2.14
C ARG A 331 -5.70 18.98 1.80
N GLN A 332 -6.50 19.28 0.77
CA GLN A 332 -6.91 20.66 0.49
C GLN A 332 -7.73 21.26 1.65
N GLU A 333 -8.34 20.44 2.49
CA GLU A 333 -9.19 20.88 3.61
C GLU A 333 -8.50 20.82 4.98
N MET A 334 -7.32 20.19 5.04
CA MET A 334 -6.52 20.13 6.25
C MET A 334 -5.95 21.51 6.61
N ASP A 335 -5.81 21.76 7.91
CA ASP A 335 -5.12 22.95 8.40
C ASP A 335 -3.59 22.75 8.38
N ALA A 336 -2.86 23.83 8.64
CA ALA A 336 -1.40 23.83 8.58
C ALA A 336 -0.78 22.77 9.53
N ASP A 337 -1.30 22.64 10.75
CA ASP A 337 -0.80 21.66 11.73
C ASP A 337 -1.03 20.21 11.25
N ALA A 338 -2.22 19.88 10.74
CA ALA A 338 -2.50 18.55 10.22
C ALA A 338 -1.68 18.23 8.95
N LEU A 339 -1.40 19.23 8.11
CA LEU A 339 -0.55 19.07 6.93
C LEU A 339 0.93 18.90 7.30
N LEU A 340 1.40 19.54 8.37
CA LEU A 340 2.75 19.32 8.91
C LEU A 340 2.94 17.89 9.44
N ASP A 341 1.86 17.28 9.97
CA ASP A 341 1.88 15.91 10.49
C ASP A 341 1.66 14.82 9.40
N ASP A 342 1.23 15.19 8.18
CA ASP A 342 1.05 14.24 7.07
C ASP A 342 2.33 14.08 6.26
N ALA A 343 2.99 12.93 6.40
CA ALA A 343 4.24 12.61 5.71
C ALA A 343 4.16 12.56 4.17
N GLU A 344 2.98 12.67 3.55
CA GLU A 344 2.85 12.85 2.10
C GLU A 344 2.93 14.34 1.69
N CYS A 345 2.89 15.27 2.64
CA CYS A 345 2.91 16.71 2.42
C CYS A 345 4.28 17.33 2.76
N LEU A 346 4.50 18.56 2.28
CA LEU A 346 5.57 19.43 2.76
C LEU A 346 4.95 20.80 3.05
N ALA A 347 4.69 21.08 4.33
CA ALA A 347 3.93 22.23 4.78
C ALA A 347 4.81 23.42 5.22
N ASP A 348 4.18 24.59 5.28
CA ASP A 348 4.75 25.86 5.74
C ASP A 348 6.00 26.33 4.94
N LEU A 349 5.87 26.40 3.61
CA LEU A 349 6.93 26.96 2.77
C LEU A 349 7.10 28.46 2.99
N GLN A 350 8.31 28.86 3.33
CA GLN A 350 8.71 30.27 3.48
C GLN A 350 9.72 30.64 2.40
N PRO A 351 9.63 31.83 1.77
CA PRO A 351 10.65 32.28 0.82
C PRO A 351 12.04 32.25 1.46
N HIS A 352 13.05 31.76 0.74
CA HIS A 352 14.39 31.68 1.28
C HIS A 352 14.91 33.09 1.64
N PRO A 353 15.50 33.30 2.83
CA PRO A 353 15.83 34.65 3.32
C PRO A 353 16.84 35.39 2.44
N THR A 354 17.86 34.69 1.94
CA THR A 354 18.97 35.28 1.17
C THR A 354 18.94 34.97 -0.33
N LEU A 355 18.69 33.72 -0.72
CA LEU A 355 18.61 33.32 -2.12
C LEU A 355 17.42 33.96 -2.84
N ARG A 356 17.66 34.44 -4.06
CA ARG A 356 16.65 35.08 -4.91
C ARG A 356 16.26 34.14 -6.06
N PRO A 357 15.01 34.21 -6.56
CA PRO A 357 14.61 33.43 -7.73
C PRO A 357 15.48 33.74 -8.94
N TRP A 358 15.79 32.73 -9.75
CA TRP A 358 16.60 32.88 -10.96
C TRP A 358 15.94 32.23 -12.18
N ALA A 359 16.29 32.70 -13.38
CA ALA A 359 15.74 32.18 -14.62
C ALA A 359 16.41 30.86 -15.02
N ASP A 360 15.61 29.89 -15.46
CA ASP A 360 16.04 28.65 -16.13
C ASP A 360 15.24 28.50 -17.43
N LYS A 361 15.88 28.86 -18.56
CA LYS A 361 15.26 28.94 -19.89
C LYS A 361 14.03 29.86 -19.86
N LYS A 362 12.82 29.31 -20.05
CA LYS A 362 11.54 30.05 -20.00
C LYS A 362 10.87 29.96 -18.61
N SER A 363 11.48 29.26 -17.66
CA SER A 363 10.98 29.03 -16.31
C SER A 363 11.77 29.84 -15.30
N VAL A 364 11.27 29.92 -14.08
CA VAL A 364 11.95 30.55 -12.94
C VAL A 364 12.03 29.53 -11.81
N VAL A 365 13.19 29.42 -11.17
CA VAL A 365 13.41 28.58 -9.99
C VAL A 365 13.31 29.45 -8.75
N TYR A 366 12.50 29.02 -7.78
CA TYR A 366 12.21 29.72 -6.55
C TYR A 366 12.73 28.90 -5.35
N PRO A 367 13.65 29.45 -4.54
CA PRO A 367 14.13 28.81 -3.32
C PRO A 367 13.20 29.12 -2.13
N PHE A 368 12.87 28.08 -1.36
CA PHE A 368 12.07 28.15 -0.13
C PHE A 368 12.77 27.40 1.01
N THR A 369 12.39 27.74 2.24
CA THR A 369 12.71 27.00 3.47
C THR A 369 11.44 26.42 4.07
N PHE A 370 11.55 25.35 4.85
CA PHE A 370 10.44 24.71 5.55
C PHE A 370 10.85 24.25 6.96
N PRO A 371 9.91 24.10 7.91
CA PRO A 371 10.23 23.61 9.25
C PRO A 371 10.53 22.10 9.25
N PRO A 372 11.30 21.59 10.24
CA PRO A 372 11.55 20.16 10.38
C PRO A 372 10.23 19.36 10.45
N GLN A 373 10.05 18.44 9.52
CA GLN A 373 8.85 17.61 9.37
C GLN A 373 9.19 16.34 8.59
N ASP A 374 8.39 15.29 8.75
CA ASP A 374 8.53 14.08 7.93
C ASP A 374 7.85 14.32 6.57
N PHE A 375 8.52 13.98 5.46
CA PHE A 375 7.91 14.04 4.13
C PHE A 375 8.46 12.94 3.20
N LYS A 376 7.70 12.61 2.14
CA LYS A 376 8.09 11.61 1.12
C LYS A 376 8.44 12.19 -0.24
N MET A 377 8.23 13.49 -0.43
CA MET A 377 8.54 14.17 -1.67
C MET A 377 10.03 14.06 -2.01
N LYS A 378 10.35 14.02 -3.30
CA LYS A 378 11.71 13.91 -3.81
C LYS A 378 11.94 14.79 -5.02
N VAL A 379 13.21 15.01 -5.34
CA VAL A 379 13.63 15.73 -6.55
C VAL A 379 12.98 15.10 -7.80
N GLY A 380 12.44 15.96 -8.65
CA GLY A 380 11.70 15.62 -9.88
C GLY A 380 10.19 15.40 -9.69
N ASP A 381 9.67 15.43 -8.46
CA ASP A 381 8.22 15.43 -8.21
C ASP A 381 7.60 16.79 -8.58
N LYS A 382 6.29 16.80 -8.85
CA LYS A 382 5.55 17.99 -9.32
C LYS A 382 4.35 18.32 -8.43
N PRO A 383 4.57 18.68 -7.16
CA PRO A 383 3.49 18.82 -6.19
C PRO A 383 2.46 19.88 -6.59
N LEU A 384 1.28 19.77 -5.97
CA LEU A 384 0.23 20.77 -6.00
C LEU A 384 0.27 21.61 -4.72
N ARG A 385 -0.32 22.79 -4.77
CA ARG A 385 -0.52 23.66 -3.60
C ARG A 385 -1.80 23.23 -2.89
N SER A 386 -1.75 22.98 -1.58
CA SER A 386 -2.90 22.45 -0.83
C SER A 386 -4.17 23.29 -1.02
N GLY A 387 -4.08 24.61 -0.82
CA GLY A 387 -5.27 25.48 -0.83
C GLY A 387 -5.93 25.66 -2.21
N THR A 388 -5.15 25.66 -3.30
CA THR A 388 -5.63 26.00 -4.65
C THR A 388 -5.64 24.83 -5.63
N LEU A 389 -4.96 23.72 -5.30
CA LEU A 389 -4.63 22.62 -6.22
C LEU A 389 -3.88 23.06 -7.48
N GLU A 390 -3.36 24.28 -7.52
CA GLU A 390 -2.51 24.73 -8.62
C GLU A 390 -1.14 24.03 -8.53
N PRO A 391 -0.49 23.72 -9.67
CA PRO A 391 0.86 23.19 -9.66
C PRO A 391 1.84 24.12 -8.93
N ALA A 392 2.65 23.55 -8.03
CA ALA A 392 3.74 24.24 -7.35
C ALA A 392 5.05 24.26 -8.16
N GLY A 393 5.08 23.57 -9.31
CA GLY A 393 6.28 23.43 -10.13
C GLY A 393 6.98 22.10 -9.91
N GLU A 394 8.15 21.93 -10.51
CA GLU A 394 8.97 20.73 -10.36
C GLU A 394 10.03 20.95 -9.27
N ILE A 395 10.21 19.97 -8.37
CA ILE A 395 11.24 19.99 -7.34
C ILE A 395 12.61 19.79 -8.00
N MET A 396 13.45 20.81 -8.00
CA MET A 396 14.79 20.77 -8.60
C MET A 396 15.85 20.32 -7.60
N SER A 397 15.69 20.70 -6.33
CA SER A 397 16.57 20.38 -5.22
C SER A 397 15.74 20.28 -3.95
N LEU A 398 16.17 19.41 -3.04
CA LEU A 398 15.53 19.17 -1.74
C LEU A 398 16.61 18.75 -0.75
N ASP A 399 16.86 19.59 0.25
CA ASP A 399 17.82 19.39 1.32
C ASP A 399 17.06 19.34 2.65
N GLU A 400 16.94 18.13 3.20
CA GLU A 400 16.20 17.86 4.43
C GLU A 400 16.91 18.42 5.66
N ASP A 401 18.23 18.29 5.72
CA ASP A 401 19.03 18.75 6.86
C ASP A 401 19.08 20.28 6.93
N ALA A 402 19.12 20.94 5.77
CA ALA A 402 19.07 22.39 5.66
C ALA A 402 17.64 22.95 5.70
N GLY A 403 16.60 22.10 5.60
CA GLY A 403 15.21 22.52 5.51
C GLY A 403 14.92 23.38 4.28
N MET A 404 15.50 23.04 3.13
CA MET A 404 15.49 23.86 1.91
C MET A 404 14.92 23.10 0.69
N ILE A 405 14.14 23.79 -0.13
CA ILE A 405 13.57 23.26 -1.37
C ILE A 405 13.64 24.29 -2.50
N GLU A 406 13.89 23.83 -3.73
CA GLU A 406 13.90 24.66 -4.93
C GLU A 406 12.82 24.20 -5.92
N LEU A 407 11.91 25.10 -6.28
CA LEU A 407 10.76 24.81 -7.14
C LEU A 407 10.87 25.54 -8.48
N LYS A 408 10.82 24.81 -9.59
CA LYS A 408 10.83 25.35 -10.95
C LYS A 408 9.41 25.56 -11.47
N LEU A 409 9.03 26.82 -11.65
CA LEU A 409 7.73 27.23 -12.19
C LEU A 409 7.82 27.70 -13.64
N GLY A 410 6.80 27.36 -14.43
CA GLY A 410 6.64 27.85 -15.80
C GLY A 410 6.19 29.32 -15.84
N PRO A 411 6.31 30.00 -16.99
CA PRO A 411 6.11 31.45 -17.12
C PRO A 411 4.66 31.92 -16.92
N SER A 412 3.69 31.01 -16.98
CA SER A 412 2.26 31.29 -16.83
C SER A 412 1.71 30.92 -15.45
N ARG A 413 2.57 30.65 -14.46
CA ARG A 413 2.17 30.18 -13.13
C ARG A 413 2.23 31.33 -12.11
N SER A 414 1.25 31.36 -11.21
CA SER A 414 1.18 32.27 -10.05
C SER A 414 2.37 32.04 -9.10
N THR A 415 2.75 33.06 -8.35
CA THR A 415 3.74 32.93 -7.25
C THR A 415 3.20 32.04 -6.14
N ILE A 416 4.09 31.38 -5.41
CA ILE A 416 3.74 30.58 -4.23
C ILE A 416 3.74 31.51 -3.02
N GLU A 417 2.62 31.58 -2.32
CA GLU A 417 2.47 32.43 -1.13
C GLU A 417 3.20 31.82 0.09
N PRO A 418 3.76 32.65 0.98
CA PRO A 418 4.34 32.16 2.24
C PRO A 418 3.33 31.36 3.07
N GLY A 419 3.79 30.28 3.70
CA GLY A 419 2.95 29.34 4.45
C GLY A 419 2.21 28.31 3.59
N THR A 420 2.40 28.31 2.27
CA THR A 420 1.80 27.30 1.39
C THR A 420 2.32 25.91 1.73
N ALA A 421 1.42 24.92 1.78
CA ALA A 421 1.78 23.52 1.83
C ALA A 421 1.75 22.87 0.44
N LEU A 422 2.70 21.98 0.20
CA LEU A 422 2.77 21.13 -0.97
C LEU A 422 2.09 19.80 -0.68
N ILE A 423 1.28 19.32 -1.61
CA ILE A 423 0.64 18.01 -1.58
C ILE A 423 0.99 17.23 -2.86
N PRO A 424 0.91 15.88 -2.86
CA PRO A 424 1.19 15.09 -4.05
C PRO A 424 0.23 15.40 -5.20
N GLU A 425 0.65 15.09 -6.44
CA GLU A 425 -0.27 15.11 -7.59
C GLU A 425 -1.41 14.10 -7.41
N GLY A 426 -2.49 14.32 -8.15
CA GLY A 426 -3.53 13.32 -8.34
C GLY A 426 -2.99 12.03 -9.01
N PRO A 427 -3.82 10.99 -9.13
CA PRO A 427 -3.40 9.73 -9.72
C PRO A 427 -2.96 9.89 -11.18
N VAL A 428 -2.06 9.00 -11.60
CA VAL A 428 -1.58 8.93 -12.99
C VAL A 428 -2.76 8.68 -13.92
N GLY A 429 -2.84 9.43 -15.02
CA GLY A 429 -3.94 9.31 -15.99
C GLY A 429 -4.05 7.91 -16.57
N ASP A 430 -5.21 7.28 -16.42
CA ASP A 430 -5.45 5.86 -16.74
C ASP A 430 -6.25 5.61 -18.03
N LYS A 431 -6.61 6.68 -18.76
CA LYS A 431 -7.56 6.62 -19.88
C LYS A 431 -7.18 5.60 -20.95
N VAL A 432 -5.89 5.54 -21.30
CA VAL A 432 -5.37 4.61 -22.31
C VAL A 432 -5.47 3.16 -21.83
N LEU A 433 -5.19 2.90 -20.55
CA LEU A 433 -5.32 1.57 -19.94
C LEU A 433 -6.77 1.10 -19.96
N ARG A 434 -7.71 1.96 -19.52
CA ARG A 434 -9.15 1.68 -19.55
C ARG A 434 -9.64 1.41 -20.97
N ALA A 435 -9.24 2.23 -21.93
CA ALA A 435 -9.59 2.04 -23.33
C ALA A 435 -9.13 0.67 -23.85
N ALA A 436 -7.93 0.20 -23.47
CA ALA A 436 -7.44 -1.12 -23.87
C ALA A 436 -8.25 -2.28 -23.26
N VAL A 437 -8.56 -2.21 -21.96
CA VAL A 437 -9.43 -3.21 -21.31
C VAL A 437 -10.81 -3.23 -21.97
N HIS A 438 -11.37 -2.05 -22.30
CA HIS A 438 -12.62 -1.95 -23.06
C HIS A 438 -12.54 -2.58 -24.45
N ARG A 439 -11.45 -2.36 -25.21
CA ARG A 439 -11.25 -3.00 -26.53
C ARG A 439 -11.22 -4.53 -26.39
N TYR A 440 -10.51 -5.05 -25.39
CA TYR A 440 -10.47 -6.48 -25.11
C TYR A 440 -11.86 -7.02 -24.73
N ALA A 441 -12.55 -6.36 -23.81
CA ALA A 441 -13.89 -6.75 -23.38
C ALA A 441 -14.92 -6.72 -24.52
N GLN A 442 -14.85 -5.73 -25.41
CA GLN A 442 -15.70 -5.66 -26.60
C GLN A 442 -15.45 -6.86 -27.53
N SER A 443 -14.20 -7.20 -27.80
CA SER A 443 -13.82 -8.37 -28.61
C SER A 443 -14.38 -9.67 -28.01
N VAL A 444 -14.29 -9.84 -26.68
CA VAL A 444 -14.91 -10.99 -25.98
C VAL A 444 -16.43 -11.00 -26.10
N ALA A 445 -17.09 -9.86 -25.92
CA ALA A 445 -18.55 -9.75 -25.96
C ALA A 445 -19.13 -10.13 -27.34
N ILE A 446 -18.44 -9.80 -28.42
CA ILE A 446 -18.84 -10.15 -29.80
C ILE A 446 -18.30 -11.52 -30.27
N GLY A 447 -17.55 -12.23 -29.42
CA GLY A 447 -17.04 -13.57 -29.71
C GLY A 447 -15.78 -13.62 -30.59
N GLU A 448 -15.08 -12.51 -30.76
CA GLU A 448 -13.80 -12.47 -31.46
C GLU A 448 -12.71 -13.15 -30.63
N LYS A 449 -11.81 -13.88 -31.29
CA LYS A 449 -10.67 -14.57 -30.67
C LYS A 449 -9.36 -13.80 -30.87
N ARG A 450 -9.44 -12.47 -30.96
CA ARG A 450 -8.32 -11.60 -31.33
C ARG A 450 -7.16 -11.61 -30.32
N TYR A 451 -7.47 -11.69 -29.03
CA TYR A 451 -6.50 -11.57 -27.93
C TYR A 451 -6.34 -12.90 -27.17
N ALA A 452 -5.91 -13.95 -27.88
CA ALA A 452 -5.89 -15.31 -27.34
C ALA A 452 -5.01 -15.46 -26.08
N ALA A 453 -3.81 -14.87 -26.04
CA ALA A 453 -2.93 -14.89 -24.87
C ALA A 453 -3.57 -14.23 -23.63
N VAL A 454 -4.21 -13.07 -23.81
CA VAL A 454 -4.92 -12.37 -22.73
C VAL A 454 -6.07 -13.21 -22.19
N THR A 455 -6.85 -13.82 -23.08
CA THR A 455 -7.95 -14.73 -22.70
C THR A 455 -7.43 -15.97 -21.99
N ALA A 456 -6.31 -16.54 -22.43
CA ALA A 456 -5.69 -17.70 -21.78
C ALA A 456 -5.24 -17.36 -20.35
N ILE A 457 -4.66 -16.18 -20.11
CA ILE A 457 -4.30 -15.70 -18.76
C ILE A 457 -5.55 -15.60 -17.88
N LEU A 458 -6.62 -14.95 -18.36
CA LEU A 458 -7.85 -14.76 -17.60
C LEU A 458 -8.53 -16.09 -17.25
N ARG A 459 -8.55 -17.03 -18.19
CA ARG A 459 -9.14 -18.37 -18.02
C ARG A 459 -8.23 -19.34 -17.27
N ARG A 460 -6.99 -18.96 -16.95
CA ARG A 460 -5.95 -19.85 -16.38
C ARG A 460 -5.72 -21.08 -17.27
N GLU A 461 -5.78 -20.91 -18.59
CA GLU A 461 -5.48 -21.99 -19.54
C GLU A 461 -3.99 -22.30 -19.52
N ARG A 462 -3.62 -23.58 -19.65
CA ARG A 462 -2.20 -23.95 -19.77
C ARG A 462 -1.57 -23.32 -21.03
N PRO A 463 -0.26 -22.95 -20.99
CA PRO A 463 0.45 -22.43 -22.15
C PRO A 463 0.32 -23.33 -23.38
N LYS A 464 0.07 -22.72 -24.54
CA LYS A 464 0.00 -23.44 -25.83
C LYS A 464 1.35 -23.33 -26.53
N LEU A 465 2.03 -24.46 -26.64
CA LEU A 465 3.29 -24.60 -27.35
C LEU A 465 3.05 -25.40 -28.62
N ALA A 466 3.40 -24.83 -29.77
CA ALA A 466 3.38 -25.50 -31.05
C ALA A 466 4.14 -26.84 -30.94
N VAL A 467 3.54 -27.90 -31.49
CA VAL A 467 4.14 -29.25 -31.56
C VAL A 467 4.26 -29.98 -30.19
N ARG A 468 3.81 -29.39 -29.07
CA ARG A 468 3.74 -30.07 -27.76
C ARG A 468 2.30 -30.21 -27.27
N ALA A 469 1.99 -31.36 -26.65
CA ALA A 469 0.66 -31.59 -26.11
C ALA A 469 0.43 -30.76 -24.83
N SER A 470 -0.77 -30.20 -24.68
CA SER A 470 -1.15 -29.46 -23.47
C SER A 470 -0.99 -30.33 -22.22
N GLY A 471 -0.36 -29.78 -21.19
CA GLY A 471 -0.14 -30.44 -19.91
C GLY A 471 1.13 -31.27 -19.76
N GLN A 472 1.97 -31.33 -20.80
CA GLN A 472 3.35 -31.76 -20.63
C GLN A 472 4.18 -30.68 -19.92
N ALA A 473 5.29 -31.10 -19.31
CA ALA A 473 6.23 -30.16 -18.72
C ALA A 473 6.75 -29.17 -19.79
N ILE A 474 6.74 -27.89 -19.46
CA ILE A 474 7.19 -26.80 -20.33
C ILE A 474 8.68 -26.93 -20.63
N VAL A 475 9.47 -27.27 -19.62
CA VAL A 475 10.90 -27.60 -19.78
C VAL A 475 11.03 -29.11 -19.81
N PRO A 476 11.59 -29.70 -20.88
CA PRO A 476 11.88 -31.13 -20.93
C PRO A 476 12.79 -31.58 -19.80
N GLU A 477 12.59 -32.81 -19.32
CA GLU A 477 13.42 -33.39 -18.26
C GLU A 477 14.91 -33.42 -18.67
N GLY A 478 15.79 -32.98 -17.78
CA GLY A 478 17.25 -32.95 -18.01
C GLY A 478 17.77 -31.75 -18.81
N MET A 479 16.90 -30.88 -19.33
CA MET A 479 17.31 -29.63 -19.99
C MET A 479 17.56 -28.52 -18.97
N ASP A 480 18.52 -27.63 -19.23
CA ASP A 480 18.70 -26.42 -18.43
C ASP A 480 17.43 -25.54 -18.50
N ALA A 481 17.04 -24.96 -17.35
CA ALA A 481 15.80 -24.19 -17.26
C ALA A 481 15.80 -22.94 -18.15
N THR A 482 16.95 -22.32 -18.40
CA THR A 482 17.08 -21.15 -19.27
C THR A 482 16.93 -21.57 -20.74
N ASP A 483 17.65 -22.62 -21.15
CA ASP A 483 17.56 -23.12 -22.53
C ASP A 483 16.15 -23.64 -22.84
N GLY A 484 15.54 -24.37 -21.90
CA GLY A 484 14.16 -24.83 -22.01
C GLY A 484 13.14 -23.70 -22.04
N ALA A 485 13.37 -22.60 -21.31
CA ALA A 485 12.53 -21.41 -21.41
C ALA A 485 12.63 -20.78 -22.81
N ILE A 486 13.83 -20.65 -23.36
CA ILE A 486 14.04 -20.07 -24.71
C ILE A 486 13.39 -20.94 -25.78
N GLU A 487 13.55 -22.27 -25.69
CA GLU A 487 12.90 -23.22 -26.58
C GLU A 487 11.36 -23.09 -26.50
N ALA A 488 10.80 -23.12 -25.29
CA ALA A 488 9.36 -22.97 -25.09
C ALA A 488 8.83 -21.65 -25.65
N LEU A 489 9.54 -20.54 -25.45
CA LEU A 489 9.16 -19.24 -26.00
C LEU A 489 9.18 -19.21 -27.54
N SER A 490 10.12 -19.92 -28.16
CA SER A 490 10.18 -20.03 -29.62
C SER A 490 9.01 -20.82 -30.21
N LEU A 491 8.40 -21.71 -29.41
CA LEU A 491 7.25 -22.54 -29.77
C LEU A 491 5.90 -21.93 -29.35
N LEU A 492 5.88 -20.80 -28.67
CA LEU A 492 4.66 -20.22 -28.11
C LEU A 492 3.68 -19.77 -29.22
N ASP A 493 2.45 -20.27 -29.16
CA ASP A 493 1.42 -20.12 -30.21
C ASP A 493 0.19 -19.34 -29.70
N ASP A 494 0.17 -18.03 -29.97
CA ASP A 494 -0.85 -17.07 -29.53
C ASP A 494 -1.27 -17.26 -28.05
N SER A 495 -0.25 -17.39 -27.19
CA SER A 495 -0.41 -17.81 -25.80
C SER A 495 0.49 -17.03 -24.84
N TYR A 496 0.57 -17.46 -23.59
CA TYR A 496 1.44 -16.87 -22.59
C TYR A 496 2.40 -17.89 -22.01
N LEU A 497 3.54 -17.41 -21.50
CA LEU A 497 4.44 -18.21 -20.68
C LEU A 497 4.85 -17.46 -19.41
N LEU A 498 4.71 -18.14 -18.27
CA LEU A 498 5.20 -17.66 -16.98
C LEU A 498 6.62 -18.19 -16.74
N VAL A 499 7.56 -17.30 -16.44
CA VAL A 499 8.90 -17.62 -15.96
C VAL A 499 9.06 -17.07 -14.55
N GLN A 500 8.97 -17.96 -13.56
CA GLN A 500 9.20 -17.61 -12.17
C GLN A 500 10.69 -17.73 -11.85
N GLY A 501 11.29 -16.64 -11.39
CA GLY A 501 12.68 -16.65 -10.95
C GLY A 501 12.84 -16.13 -9.52
N PRO A 502 13.19 -17.02 -8.56
CA PRO A 502 13.55 -16.64 -7.20
C PRO A 502 14.74 -15.66 -7.12
N PRO A 503 15.04 -15.10 -5.93
CA PRO A 503 16.18 -14.23 -5.72
C PRO A 503 17.51 -14.84 -6.19
N GLY A 504 18.23 -14.12 -7.07
CA GLY A 504 19.51 -14.57 -7.61
C GLY A 504 19.41 -15.63 -8.70
N ALA A 505 18.21 -16.04 -9.12
CA ALA A 505 18.03 -17.10 -10.13
C ALA A 505 18.36 -16.69 -11.57
N GLY A 506 18.55 -15.39 -11.82
CA GLY A 506 18.93 -14.87 -13.14
C GLY A 506 17.76 -14.50 -14.06
N LYS A 507 16.60 -14.06 -13.52
CA LYS A 507 15.43 -13.60 -14.30
C LYS A 507 15.80 -12.68 -15.47
N THR A 508 16.53 -11.62 -15.20
CA THR A 508 16.95 -10.62 -16.19
C THR A 508 17.87 -11.24 -17.24
N TYR A 509 18.79 -12.12 -16.82
CA TYR A 509 19.68 -12.86 -17.73
C TYR A 509 18.89 -13.75 -18.69
N THR A 510 17.99 -14.60 -18.17
CA THR A 510 17.13 -15.49 -18.97
C THR A 510 16.23 -14.71 -19.92
N SER A 511 15.66 -13.59 -19.45
CA SER A 511 14.83 -12.71 -20.28
C SER A 511 15.64 -12.09 -21.42
N ALA A 512 16.83 -11.58 -21.13
CA ALA A 512 17.70 -10.99 -22.13
C ALA A 512 18.12 -12.03 -23.18
N GLU A 513 18.49 -13.25 -22.75
CA GLU A 513 18.80 -14.37 -23.65
C GLU A 513 17.63 -14.72 -24.59
N ALA A 514 16.42 -14.86 -24.04
CA ALA A 514 15.22 -15.12 -24.81
C ALA A 514 14.90 -14.00 -25.81
N ILE A 515 15.00 -12.74 -25.37
CA ILE A 515 14.80 -11.57 -26.25
C ILE A 515 15.81 -11.59 -27.40
N VAL A 516 17.09 -11.81 -27.12
CA VAL A 516 18.12 -11.89 -28.17
C VAL A 516 17.85 -13.02 -29.16
N ALA A 517 17.43 -14.19 -28.68
CA ALA A 517 17.07 -15.32 -29.56
C ALA A 517 15.87 -14.99 -30.46
N LEU A 518 14.83 -14.35 -29.92
CA LEU A 518 13.65 -13.94 -30.68
C LEU A 518 13.94 -12.78 -31.66
N LEU A 519 14.80 -11.82 -31.29
CA LEU A 519 15.28 -10.78 -32.22
C LEU A 519 16.06 -11.41 -33.38
N ALA A 520 16.92 -12.40 -33.10
CA ALA A 520 17.64 -13.13 -34.15
C ALA A 520 16.69 -13.90 -35.08
N ALA A 521 15.55 -14.35 -34.57
CA ALA A 521 14.46 -14.95 -35.34
C ALA A 521 13.56 -13.91 -36.06
N GLY A 522 13.90 -12.62 -36.01
CA GLY A 522 13.19 -11.54 -36.70
C GLY A 522 11.86 -11.15 -36.06
N LYS A 523 11.61 -11.53 -34.80
CA LYS A 523 10.37 -11.20 -34.07
C LYS A 523 10.36 -9.75 -33.59
N ARG A 524 9.17 -9.16 -33.54
CA ARG A 524 8.93 -7.84 -32.94
C ARG A 524 8.55 -8.00 -31.46
N ILE A 525 9.28 -7.31 -30.59
CA ILE A 525 9.28 -7.56 -29.15
C ILE A 525 8.96 -6.28 -28.38
N GLY A 526 7.98 -6.37 -27.49
CA GLY A 526 7.72 -5.40 -26.44
C GLY A 526 8.46 -5.77 -25.15
N VAL A 527 9.01 -4.77 -24.45
CA VAL A 527 9.57 -4.92 -23.10
C VAL A 527 8.89 -3.93 -22.15
N ALA A 528 8.25 -4.46 -21.12
CA ALA A 528 7.53 -3.71 -20.10
C ALA A 528 7.96 -4.11 -18.70
N SER A 529 7.77 -3.20 -17.75
CA SER A 529 7.83 -3.47 -16.31
C SER A 529 7.06 -2.38 -15.57
N ASN A 530 6.93 -2.51 -14.25
CA ASN A 530 6.33 -1.49 -13.38
C ASN A 530 7.21 -0.24 -13.21
N SER A 531 8.52 -0.33 -13.49
CA SER A 531 9.45 0.81 -13.38
C SER A 531 10.38 0.95 -14.59
N HIS A 532 10.72 2.20 -14.93
CA HIS A 532 11.71 2.49 -15.98
C HIS A 532 13.09 1.92 -15.65
N LYS A 533 13.48 1.86 -14.37
CA LYS A 533 14.77 1.30 -13.95
C LYS A 533 14.88 -0.19 -14.28
N ALA A 534 13.83 -0.97 -14.02
CA ALA A 534 13.80 -2.39 -14.38
C ALA A 534 13.89 -2.60 -15.90
N ILE A 535 13.13 -1.82 -16.68
CA ILE A 535 13.22 -1.82 -18.15
C ILE A 535 14.67 -1.54 -18.59
N ASN A 536 15.27 -0.45 -18.11
CA ASN A 536 16.62 -0.07 -18.53
C ASN A 536 17.68 -1.13 -18.19
N ASN A 537 17.56 -1.79 -17.04
CA ASN A 537 18.48 -2.87 -16.65
C ASN A 537 18.39 -4.04 -17.65
N LEU A 538 17.18 -4.48 -17.99
CA LEU A 538 16.99 -5.54 -18.98
C LEU A 538 17.48 -5.14 -20.37
N LEU A 539 17.22 -3.91 -20.80
CA LEU A 539 17.68 -3.41 -22.11
C LEU A 539 19.21 -3.35 -22.21
N LYS A 540 19.92 -2.96 -21.14
CA LYS A 540 21.39 -2.97 -21.11
C LYS A 540 21.94 -4.38 -21.31
N ASP A 541 21.34 -5.38 -20.66
CA ASP A 541 21.74 -6.78 -20.83
C ASP A 541 21.45 -7.28 -22.26
N VAL A 542 20.33 -6.87 -22.85
CA VAL A 542 19.99 -7.16 -24.26
C VAL A 542 21.01 -6.51 -25.21
N GLU A 543 21.37 -5.25 -25.04
CA GLU A 543 22.38 -4.55 -25.85
C GLU A 543 23.76 -5.19 -25.74
N ALA A 544 24.19 -5.56 -24.53
CA ALA A 544 25.44 -6.25 -24.31
C ALA A 544 25.49 -7.60 -25.04
N LYS A 545 24.43 -8.40 -24.93
CA LYS A 545 24.35 -9.74 -25.55
C LYS A 545 24.21 -9.68 -27.07
N THR A 546 23.40 -8.76 -27.60
CA THR A 546 23.27 -8.57 -29.06
C THR A 546 24.59 -8.11 -29.67
N SER A 547 25.28 -7.17 -29.02
CA SER A 547 26.62 -6.72 -29.44
C SER A 547 27.63 -7.86 -29.43
N ALA A 548 27.66 -8.69 -28.37
CA ALA A 548 28.53 -9.85 -28.27
C ALA A 548 28.27 -10.90 -29.37
N ARG A 549 27.04 -10.99 -29.88
CA ARG A 549 26.65 -11.90 -30.98
C ARG A 549 26.73 -11.27 -32.37
N GLY A 550 27.08 -9.99 -32.48
CA GLY A 550 27.07 -9.26 -33.75
C GLY A 550 25.67 -9.09 -34.36
N LEU A 551 24.61 -9.21 -33.56
CA LEU A 551 23.23 -9.07 -34.03
C LEU A 551 22.87 -7.58 -34.15
N ARG A 552 22.35 -7.17 -35.31
CA ARG A 552 21.83 -5.82 -35.54
C ARG A 552 20.32 -5.82 -35.45
N TYR A 553 19.78 -4.83 -34.74
CA TYR A 553 18.35 -4.57 -34.62
C TYR A 553 18.13 -3.06 -34.50
N ARG A 554 16.87 -2.61 -34.49
CA ARG A 554 16.50 -1.25 -34.11
C ARG A 554 15.47 -1.31 -33.01
N GLY A 555 15.73 -0.61 -31.92
CA GLY A 555 14.85 -0.52 -30.77
C GLY A 555 14.42 0.91 -30.47
N MET A 556 13.37 1.07 -29.67
CA MET A 556 13.08 2.35 -29.04
C MET A 556 12.67 2.18 -27.58
N LYS A 557 12.97 3.18 -26.76
CA LYS A 557 12.61 3.22 -25.35
C LYS A 557 11.82 4.49 -25.07
N LYS A 558 10.57 4.34 -24.64
CA LYS A 558 9.69 5.45 -24.24
C LYS A 558 9.92 5.83 -22.77
N SER A 559 10.08 7.12 -22.53
CA SER A 559 10.28 7.72 -21.21
C SER A 559 9.30 8.85 -20.97
N SER A 560 8.87 9.02 -19.71
CA SER A 560 8.06 10.18 -19.32
C SER A 560 8.93 11.41 -19.05
N ARG A 561 10.17 11.18 -18.59
CA ARG A 561 11.14 12.20 -18.19
C ARG A 561 12.55 11.86 -18.68
N GLU A 562 13.45 12.85 -18.70
CA GLU A 562 14.84 12.67 -19.13
C GLU A 562 15.63 11.77 -18.18
N ASP A 563 15.42 11.83 -16.86
CA ASP A 563 16.09 10.97 -15.87
C ASP A 563 15.76 9.48 -15.99
N GLN A 564 14.76 9.15 -16.81
CA GLN A 564 14.29 7.78 -17.01
C GLN A 564 14.92 7.11 -18.23
N ILE A 565 15.54 7.86 -19.15
CA ILE A 565 16.05 7.35 -20.44
C ILE A 565 17.05 6.20 -20.24
N LEU A 566 17.26 5.40 -21.29
CA LEU A 566 18.26 4.34 -21.28
C LEU A 566 19.67 4.95 -21.26
N GLY A 567 19.91 5.95 -22.10
CA GLY A 567 21.16 6.68 -22.20
C GLY A 567 22.31 5.85 -22.74
N SER A 568 22.03 4.92 -23.67
CA SER A 568 23.06 4.12 -24.33
C SER A 568 23.33 4.61 -25.76
N ASP A 569 24.58 4.47 -26.22
CA ASP A 569 24.97 4.70 -27.61
C ASP A 569 24.66 3.50 -28.52
N GLY A 570 23.74 2.63 -28.07
CA GLY A 570 23.43 1.37 -28.74
C GLY A 570 22.43 1.52 -29.87
N TRP A 571 21.59 0.50 -30.04
CA TRP A 571 20.63 0.42 -31.15
C TRP A 571 19.21 0.83 -30.74
N ILE A 572 19.04 1.29 -29.51
CA ILE A 572 17.76 1.67 -28.91
C ILE A 572 17.65 3.19 -28.85
N ASP A 573 16.71 3.75 -29.60
CA ASP A 573 16.46 5.19 -29.62
C ASP A 573 15.66 5.64 -28.37
N ASP A 574 16.13 6.65 -27.66
CA ASP A 574 15.42 7.22 -26.50
C ASP A 574 14.35 8.23 -26.95
N VAL A 575 13.08 7.95 -26.61
CA VAL A 575 11.92 8.80 -26.93
C VAL A 575 11.34 9.36 -25.63
N VAL A 576 11.45 10.67 -25.40
CA VAL A 576 10.95 11.34 -24.19
C VAL A 576 9.71 12.17 -24.50
N GLY A 577 8.64 11.97 -23.73
CA GLY A 577 7.41 12.75 -23.85
C GLY A 577 6.63 12.55 -25.16
N GLY A 578 5.71 13.47 -25.47
CA GLY A 578 4.86 13.45 -26.67
C GLY A 578 3.57 12.63 -26.56
N SER A 579 2.55 13.00 -27.34
CA SER A 579 1.21 12.37 -27.32
C SER A 579 1.10 11.06 -28.11
N GLY A 580 2.05 10.80 -29.02
CA GLY A 580 2.15 9.57 -29.82
C GLY A 580 2.99 8.47 -29.14
N SER A 581 2.89 7.24 -29.65
CA SER A 581 3.79 6.14 -29.22
C SER A 581 5.25 6.46 -29.56
N GLY A 582 5.49 7.06 -30.73
CA GLY A 582 6.83 7.24 -31.30
C GLY A 582 7.36 5.97 -31.98
N VAL A 583 6.56 4.90 -32.01
CA VAL A 583 6.91 3.62 -32.61
C VAL A 583 6.78 3.73 -34.13
N SER A 584 7.70 3.07 -34.82
CA SER A 584 7.73 2.98 -36.27
C SER A 584 7.84 1.51 -36.71
N PRO A 585 7.50 1.17 -37.96
CA PRO A 585 7.64 -0.21 -38.46
C PRO A 585 9.07 -0.76 -38.42
N HIS A 586 10.08 0.10 -38.37
CA HIS A 586 11.49 -0.30 -38.31
C HIS A 586 11.95 -0.71 -36.90
N HIS A 587 11.19 -0.38 -35.86
CA HIS A 587 11.50 -0.80 -34.51
C HIS A 587 11.08 -2.27 -34.32
N GLN A 588 12.08 -3.13 -34.15
CA GLN A 588 11.93 -4.53 -33.78
C GLN A 588 11.79 -4.68 -32.26
N LEU A 589 12.42 -3.81 -31.47
CA LEU A 589 12.28 -3.77 -30.02
C LEU A 589 11.56 -2.48 -29.60
N VAL A 590 10.53 -2.59 -28.79
CA VAL A 590 9.79 -1.44 -28.23
C VAL A 590 9.75 -1.58 -26.72
N ALA A 591 10.19 -0.56 -25.98
CA ALA A 591 10.24 -0.62 -24.54
C ALA A 591 9.51 0.56 -23.88
N GLY A 592 8.75 0.29 -22.82
CA GLY A 592 7.97 1.30 -22.10
C GLY A 592 7.14 0.70 -20.98
N THR A 593 6.41 1.54 -20.24
CA THR A 593 5.46 1.05 -19.22
C THR A 593 4.15 0.58 -19.88
N ALA A 594 3.23 0.02 -19.08
CA ALA A 594 1.93 -0.45 -19.56
C ALA A 594 1.17 0.59 -20.41
N TRP A 595 1.33 1.88 -20.11
CA TRP A 595 0.70 2.99 -20.86
C TRP A 595 1.10 3.07 -22.33
N LEU A 596 2.33 2.67 -22.68
CA LEU A 596 2.76 2.66 -24.07
C LEU A 596 2.00 1.58 -24.84
N PHE A 597 1.99 0.37 -24.31
CA PHE A 597 1.43 -0.81 -24.96
C PHE A 597 -0.10 -0.86 -24.95
N ALA A 598 -0.76 -0.16 -24.02
CA ALA A 598 -2.22 -0.05 -24.02
C ALA A 598 -2.78 0.89 -25.12
N ARG A 599 -1.92 1.57 -25.88
CA ARG A 599 -2.35 2.49 -26.93
C ARG A 599 -2.93 1.74 -28.13
N GLU A 600 -3.89 2.37 -28.79
CA GLU A 600 -4.56 1.81 -29.96
C GLU A 600 -3.62 1.64 -31.17
N ASP A 601 -2.61 2.50 -31.32
CA ASP A 601 -1.63 2.40 -32.40
C ASP A 601 -0.64 1.22 -32.24
N LEU A 602 -0.63 0.55 -31.09
CA LEU A 602 0.14 -0.67 -30.84
C LEU A 602 -0.72 -1.92 -30.73
N ASP A 603 -2.03 -1.81 -30.92
CA ASP A 603 -2.97 -2.92 -30.84
C ASP A 603 -2.58 -4.06 -31.81
N SER A 604 -2.29 -5.24 -31.27
CA SER A 604 -1.84 -6.42 -32.00
C SER A 604 -0.57 -6.21 -32.86
N ALA A 605 0.27 -5.23 -32.53
CA ALA A 605 1.42 -4.83 -33.35
C ALA A 605 2.69 -5.67 -33.13
N LEU A 606 2.77 -6.42 -32.02
CA LEU A 606 3.97 -7.14 -31.57
C LEU A 606 3.78 -8.66 -31.59
N ASP A 607 4.87 -9.37 -31.80
CA ASP A 607 4.88 -10.84 -31.69
C ASP A 607 4.91 -11.27 -30.23
N TYR A 608 5.77 -10.62 -29.43
CA TYR A 608 5.96 -10.94 -28.02
C TYR A 608 5.91 -9.67 -27.17
N LEU A 609 5.37 -9.80 -25.96
CA LEU A 609 5.49 -8.79 -24.90
C LEU A 609 6.11 -9.44 -23.65
N PHE A 610 7.33 -9.04 -23.33
CA PHE A 610 7.99 -9.40 -22.07
C PHE A 610 7.60 -8.41 -20.99
N VAL A 611 7.09 -8.92 -19.87
CA VAL A 611 6.77 -8.15 -18.68
C VAL A 611 7.69 -8.60 -17.56
N ASP A 612 8.72 -7.81 -17.25
CA ASP A 612 9.62 -8.07 -16.14
C ASP A 612 9.05 -7.52 -14.82
N GLU A 613 9.39 -8.18 -13.71
CA GLU A 613 8.78 -7.98 -12.39
C GLU A 613 7.23 -8.09 -12.43
N ALA A 614 6.70 -9.03 -13.21
CA ALA A 614 5.26 -9.24 -13.41
C ALA A 614 4.48 -9.55 -12.11
N GLY A 615 5.14 -10.03 -11.06
CA GLY A 615 4.54 -10.17 -9.72
C GLY A 615 4.15 -8.83 -9.07
N GLN A 616 4.67 -7.72 -9.60
CA GLN A 616 4.35 -6.35 -9.19
C GLN A 616 3.38 -5.65 -10.15
N VAL A 617 2.89 -6.34 -11.17
CA VAL A 617 1.99 -5.74 -12.16
C VAL A 617 0.59 -6.31 -11.98
N SER A 618 -0.40 -5.44 -11.80
CA SER A 618 -1.80 -5.85 -11.65
C SER A 618 -2.30 -6.59 -12.90
N LEU A 619 -3.23 -7.53 -12.69
CA LEU A 619 -3.85 -8.27 -13.78
C LEU A 619 -4.50 -7.33 -14.82
N ALA A 620 -5.12 -6.25 -14.37
CA ALA A 620 -5.71 -5.23 -15.26
C ALA A 620 -4.67 -4.56 -16.17
N ASN A 621 -3.47 -4.25 -15.64
CA ASN A 621 -2.39 -3.69 -16.44
C ASN A 621 -1.87 -4.70 -17.45
N ILE A 622 -1.70 -5.98 -17.06
CA ILE A 622 -1.30 -7.07 -17.96
C ILE A 622 -2.28 -7.22 -19.12
N ILE A 623 -3.59 -7.18 -18.84
CA ILE A 623 -4.64 -7.27 -19.87
C ILE A 623 -4.58 -6.06 -20.80
N ALA A 624 -4.46 -4.85 -20.25
CA ALA A 624 -4.39 -3.62 -21.04
C ALA A 624 -3.20 -3.63 -22.02
N MET A 625 -1.99 -3.89 -21.52
CA MET A 625 -0.80 -3.92 -22.39
C MET A 625 -0.71 -5.19 -23.25
N GLY A 626 -1.30 -6.30 -22.80
CA GLY A 626 -1.35 -7.55 -23.52
C GLY A 626 -2.09 -7.44 -24.86
N THR A 627 -2.99 -6.44 -25.02
CA THR A 627 -3.62 -6.15 -26.31
C THR A 627 -2.62 -5.82 -27.42
N ALA A 628 -1.39 -5.41 -27.09
CA ALA A 628 -0.37 -5.08 -28.07
C ALA A 628 0.33 -6.30 -28.72
N ALA A 629 0.21 -7.50 -28.14
CA ALA A 629 1.04 -8.63 -28.54
C ALA A 629 0.27 -9.93 -28.70
N ARG A 630 0.76 -10.78 -29.61
CA ARG A 630 0.26 -12.15 -29.82
C ARG A 630 0.64 -13.09 -28.68
N ASN A 631 1.90 -13.03 -28.25
CA ASN A 631 2.44 -13.83 -27.17
C ASN A 631 2.84 -12.97 -25.97
N ILE A 632 2.56 -13.44 -24.75
CA ILE A 632 2.88 -12.70 -23.50
C ILE A 632 3.84 -13.51 -22.63
N VAL A 633 4.96 -12.91 -22.24
CA VAL A 633 5.94 -13.53 -21.35
C VAL A 633 5.92 -12.80 -20.01
N LEU A 634 5.48 -13.49 -18.97
CA LEU A 634 5.42 -12.95 -17.61
C LEU A 634 6.65 -13.41 -16.85
N VAL A 635 7.55 -12.50 -16.50
CA VAL A 635 8.77 -12.81 -15.77
C VAL A 635 8.70 -12.14 -14.40
N GLY A 636 8.83 -12.90 -13.33
CA GLY A 636 8.71 -12.33 -11.99
C GLY A 636 8.71 -13.36 -10.89
N ASP A 637 8.25 -12.95 -9.71
CA ASP A 637 8.12 -13.82 -8.54
C ASP A 637 7.10 -13.25 -7.56
N GLN A 638 5.95 -13.92 -7.42
CA GLN A 638 4.87 -13.56 -6.50
C GLN A 638 5.23 -13.81 -5.04
N MET A 639 6.31 -14.54 -4.76
CA MET A 639 6.83 -14.73 -3.40
C MET A 639 7.75 -13.58 -2.94
N GLN A 640 8.02 -12.60 -3.80
CA GLN A 640 8.68 -11.34 -3.46
C GLN A 640 7.64 -10.23 -3.23
N LEU A 641 8.08 -8.98 -3.03
CA LEU A 641 7.15 -7.88 -2.74
C LEU A 641 6.15 -7.67 -3.89
N SER A 642 4.86 -7.71 -3.57
CA SER A 642 3.79 -7.25 -4.45
C SER A 642 3.70 -5.72 -4.43
N GLN A 643 3.12 -5.14 -5.48
CA GLN A 643 2.81 -3.72 -5.47
C GLN A 643 1.61 -3.46 -4.53
N PRO A 644 1.68 -2.48 -3.62
CA PRO A 644 0.53 -2.09 -2.84
C PRO A 644 -0.59 -1.57 -3.75
N ILE A 645 -1.74 -2.23 -3.75
CA ILE A 645 -2.99 -1.70 -4.32
C ILE A 645 -3.59 -0.70 -3.34
N LYS A 646 -4.03 0.44 -3.84
CA LYS A 646 -4.69 1.48 -3.04
C LYS A 646 -6.20 1.31 -3.04
N GLY A 647 -6.76 0.86 -4.16
CA GLY A 647 -8.20 0.64 -4.32
C GLY A 647 -8.67 -0.67 -3.71
N THR A 648 -9.97 -0.74 -3.39
CA THR A 648 -10.65 -1.99 -3.07
C THR A 648 -11.19 -2.61 -4.35
N HIS A 649 -10.87 -3.89 -4.59
CA HIS A 649 -11.14 -4.56 -5.87
C HIS A 649 -11.88 -5.89 -5.65
N PRO A 650 -13.08 -6.08 -6.23
CA PRO A 650 -13.87 -7.30 -6.07
C PRO A 650 -13.34 -8.48 -6.91
N GLY A 651 -13.79 -9.69 -6.61
CA GLY A 651 -13.65 -10.86 -7.50
C GLY A 651 -12.22 -11.30 -7.81
N GLY A 652 -11.22 -10.87 -7.04
CA GLY A 652 -9.80 -11.13 -7.33
C GLY A 652 -9.19 -10.20 -8.38
N SER A 653 -9.92 -9.18 -8.87
CA SER A 653 -9.40 -8.19 -9.83
C SER A 653 -8.23 -7.35 -9.29
N GLY A 654 -8.04 -7.33 -7.97
CA GLY A 654 -6.91 -6.70 -7.28
C GLY A 654 -5.59 -7.49 -7.32
N ARG A 655 -5.59 -8.73 -7.83
CA ARG A 655 -4.40 -9.59 -7.87
C ARG A 655 -3.42 -9.19 -8.97
N SER A 656 -2.14 -9.52 -8.78
CA SER A 656 -1.19 -9.58 -9.89
C SER A 656 -1.51 -10.74 -10.84
N ALA A 657 -0.97 -10.71 -12.07
CA ALA A 657 -1.18 -11.84 -12.99
C ALA A 657 -0.54 -13.13 -12.48
N LEU A 658 0.60 -13.06 -11.78
CA LEU A 658 1.23 -14.26 -11.21
C LEU A 658 0.37 -14.86 -10.09
N GLU A 659 -0.15 -14.05 -9.17
CA GLU A 659 -1.06 -14.53 -8.12
C GLU A 659 -2.36 -15.11 -8.71
N HIS A 660 -2.88 -14.53 -9.80
CA HIS A 660 -4.05 -15.08 -10.49
C HIS A 660 -3.76 -16.44 -11.13
N LEU A 661 -2.61 -16.60 -11.80
CA LEU A 661 -2.24 -17.82 -12.51
C LEU A 661 -1.81 -18.96 -11.59
N LEU A 662 -1.15 -18.65 -10.48
CA LEU A 662 -0.55 -19.66 -9.61
C LEU A 662 -1.47 -20.19 -8.52
N GLU A 663 -2.66 -19.61 -8.33
CA GLU A 663 -3.71 -20.15 -7.45
C GLU A 663 -3.23 -20.52 -6.03
N GLY A 664 -2.27 -19.77 -5.48
CA GLY A 664 -1.70 -20.03 -4.15
C GLY A 664 -0.48 -20.94 -4.12
N HIS A 665 -0.07 -21.53 -5.25
CA HIS A 665 1.21 -22.21 -5.36
C HIS A 665 2.39 -21.24 -5.16
N ALA A 666 3.34 -21.62 -4.31
CA ALA A 666 4.54 -20.82 -4.10
C ALA A 666 5.53 -20.97 -5.26
N THR A 667 5.53 -22.12 -5.92
CA THR A 667 6.33 -22.35 -7.13
C THR A 667 5.47 -22.73 -8.34
N VAL A 668 5.85 -22.25 -9.52
CA VAL A 668 5.11 -22.52 -10.75
C VAL A 668 5.12 -24.02 -11.09
N PRO A 669 3.95 -24.65 -11.32
CA PRO A 669 3.86 -26.04 -11.77
C PRO A 669 4.57 -26.24 -13.12
N THR A 670 5.17 -27.42 -13.31
CA THR A 670 6.01 -27.71 -14.48
C THR A 670 5.26 -27.68 -15.81
N ASP A 671 3.95 -27.87 -15.78
CA ASP A 671 3.03 -27.84 -16.93
C ASP A 671 2.34 -26.49 -17.15
N GLN A 672 2.62 -25.50 -16.31
CA GLN A 672 2.05 -24.14 -16.38
C GLN A 672 3.09 -23.05 -16.65
N GLY A 673 4.36 -23.30 -16.38
CA GLY A 673 5.43 -22.34 -16.65
C GLY A 673 6.82 -22.89 -16.31
N VAL A 674 7.79 -21.98 -16.26
CA VAL A 674 9.20 -22.30 -16.00
C VAL A 674 9.60 -21.77 -14.64
N PHE A 675 10.08 -22.64 -13.77
CA PHE A 675 10.75 -22.25 -12.53
C PHE A 675 12.26 -22.25 -12.74
N LEU A 676 12.96 -21.17 -12.40
CA LEU A 676 14.43 -21.09 -12.46
C LEU A 676 15.03 -21.57 -11.13
N PRO A 677 15.60 -22.80 -11.04
CA PRO A 677 15.88 -23.42 -9.75
C PRO A 677 17.23 -23.04 -9.14
N ILE A 678 18.13 -22.37 -9.87
CA ILE A 678 19.51 -22.15 -9.43
C ILE A 678 19.79 -20.69 -9.06
N SER A 679 19.96 -20.39 -7.77
CA SER A 679 20.39 -19.08 -7.27
C SER A 679 21.91 -18.91 -7.34
N ARG A 680 22.37 -17.82 -7.97
CA ARG A 680 23.80 -17.44 -8.07
C ARG A 680 24.22 -16.40 -7.02
N ARG A 681 23.36 -16.13 -6.04
CA ARG A 681 23.58 -15.10 -5.01
C ARG A 681 23.95 -15.70 -3.66
N MET A 682 23.12 -16.60 -3.15
CA MET A 682 23.13 -17.00 -1.75
C MET A 682 24.02 -18.22 -1.52
N HIS A 683 24.83 -18.20 -0.46
CA HIS A 683 25.49 -19.39 0.05
C HIS A 683 24.46 -20.49 0.39
N PRO A 684 24.77 -21.80 0.23
CA PRO A 684 23.85 -22.91 0.53
C PRO A 684 23.18 -22.84 1.90
N ASP A 685 23.93 -22.45 2.95
CA ASP A 685 23.39 -22.31 4.31
C ASP A 685 22.27 -21.27 4.41
N LEU A 686 22.26 -20.25 3.56
CA LEU A 686 21.19 -19.26 3.51
C LEU A 686 20.10 -19.69 2.53
N CYS A 687 20.50 -20.18 1.36
CA CYS A 687 19.61 -20.63 0.30
C CYS A 687 18.70 -21.77 0.77
N GLY A 688 19.19 -22.68 1.62
CA GLY A 688 18.40 -23.78 2.16
C GLY A 688 17.16 -23.33 2.94
N PHE A 689 17.29 -22.28 3.75
CA PHE A 689 16.13 -21.71 4.45
C PHE A 689 15.11 -21.15 3.46
N ILE A 690 15.56 -20.29 2.55
CA ILE A 690 14.68 -19.65 1.55
C ILE A 690 14.01 -20.70 0.66
N SER A 691 14.76 -21.72 0.25
CA SER A 691 14.25 -22.83 -0.54
C SER A 691 13.12 -23.56 0.18
N SER A 692 13.33 -24.04 1.40
CA SER A 692 12.32 -24.79 2.14
C SER A 692 11.15 -23.90 2.59
N ALA A 693 11.43 -22.71 3.12
CA ALA A 693 10.42 -21.84 3.71
C ALA A 693 9.59 -21.06 2.69
N VAL A 694 10.11 -20.86 1.47
CA VAL A 694 9.46 -20.01 0.47
C VAL A 694 9.18 -20.76 -0.83
N TYR A 695 10.11 -21.58 -1.31
CA TYR A 695 10.06 -22.15 -2.67
C TYR A 695 9.94 -23.69 -2.69
N GLU A 696 9.23 -24.27 -1.71
CA GLU A 696 8.88 -25.70 -1.69
C GLU A 696 10.09 -26.65 -1.82
N GLY A 697 11.29 -26.19 -1.41
CA GLY A 697 12.53 -26.96 -1.54
C GLY A 697 13.12 -27.03 -2.95
N ARG A 698 12.55 -26.31 -3.93
CA ARG A 698 12.97 -26.37 -5.35
C ARG A 698 14.12 -25.43 -5.70
N LEU A 699 14.49 -24.51 -4.82
CA LEU A 699 15.59 -23.55 -5.03
C LEU A 699 16.92 -24.12 -4.53
N GLU A 700 17.93 -24.13 -5.38
CA GLU A 700 19.27 -24.59 -5.08
C GLU A 700 20.29 -23.47 -5.23
N ALA A 701 21.38 -23.56 -4.47
CA ALA A 701 22.50 -22.64 -4.60
C ALA A 701 23.46 -23.13 -5.68
N GLU A 702 23.90 -22.23 -6.56
CA GLU A 702 24.90 -22.54 -7.57
C GLU A 702 26.24 -22.93 -6.91
N ALA A 703 26.95 -23.90 -7.49
CA ALA A 703 28.11 -24.52 -6.85
C ALA A 703 29.22 -23.54 -6.42
N THR A 704 29.45 -22.46 -7.16
CA THR A 704 30.48 -21.44 -6.82
C THR A 704 30.12 -20.62 -5.59
N THR A 705 28.84 -20.52 -5.25
CA THR A 705 28.38 -19.79 -4.05
C THR A 705 28.80 -20.43 -2.74
N THR A 706 29.19 -21.71 -2.74
CA THR A 706 29.76 -22.44 -1.58
C THR A 706 31.07 -21.83 -1.07
N ARG A 707 31.75 -21.05 -1.91
CA ARG A 707 33.00 -20.35 -1.56
C ARG A 707 32.76 -19.07 -0.76
N GLN A 708 31.52 -18.58 -0.76
CA GLN A 708 31.18 -17.31 -0.14
C GLN A 708 31.17 -17.42 1.38
N CYS A 709 31.93 -16.56 2.07
CA CYS A 709 31.93 -16.55 3.53
C CYS A 709 32.38 -15.20 4.09
N ILE A 710 31.95 -14.89 5.30
CA ILE A 710 32.47 -13.79 6.10
C ILE A 710 33.69 -14.29 6.88
N ASN A 711 34.84 -13.64 6.67
CA ASN A 711 36.08 -13.92 7.39
C ASN A 711 36.15 -13.01 8.62
N VAL A 712 35.42 -13.39 9.67
CA VAL A 712 35.27 -12.63 10.92
C VAL A 712 35.62 -13.48 12.15
N ASP A 713 36.11 -12.82 13.20
CA ASP A 713 36.18 -13.43 14.53
C ASP A 713 34.78 -13.54 15.13
N VAL A 714 34.23 -14.76 15.12
CA VAL A 714 32.92 -15.06 15.70
C VAL A 714 32.88 -14.74 17.21
N ALA A 715 34.02 -14.75 17.91
CA ALA A 715 34.06 -14.41 19.33
C ALA A 715 33.71 -12.94 19.62
N ALA A 716 33.85 -12.04 18.64
CA ALA A 716 33.51 -10.63 18.79
C ALA A 716 32.01 -10.40 19.01
N ASP A 717 31.16 -11.27 18.46
CA ASP A 717 29.73 -11.31 18.72
C ASP A 717 29.17 -12.72 18.42
N PRO A 718 29.25 -13.66 19.38
CA PRO A 718 28.91 -15.07 19.15
C PRO A 718 27.43 -15.33 18.88
N ALA A 719 26.56 -14.36 19.19
CA ALA A 719 25.13 -14.47 18.96
C ALA A 719 24.76 -14.12 17.51
N ALA A 720 25.44 -13.12 16.94
CA ALA A 720 25.11 -12.57 15.63
C ALA A 720 26.06 -13.03 14.51
N LEU A 721 27.34 -13.25 14.80
CA LEU A 721 28.36 -13.48 13.78
C LEU A 721 28.53 -14.96 13.44
N ALA A 722 28.74 -15.21 12.16
CA ALA A 722 29.09 -16.50 11.60
C ALA A 722 29.73 -16.29 10.22
N ALA A 723 30.41 -17.32 9.71
CA ALA A 723 30.93 -17.27 8.34
C ALA A 723 29.78 -17.20 7.31
N THR A 724 28.69 -17.94 7.56
CA THR A 724 27.58 -18.12 6.63
C THR A 724 26.26 -18.40 7.38
N GLY A 725 25.14 -18.27 6.66
CA GLY A 725 23.82 -18.74 7.08
C GLY A 725 22.93 -17.67 7.71
N LEU A 726 21.98 -18.13 8.55
CA LEU A 726 21.00 -17.29 9.23
C LEU A 726 21.27 -17.26 10.74
N ARG A 727 21.13 -16.07 11.35
CA ARG A 727 21.21 -15.87 12.80
C ARG A 727 19.98 -15.12 13.30
N PHE A 728 19.58 -15.45 14.52
CA PHE A 728 18.46 -14.81 15.22
C PHE A 728 18.95 -14.36 16.60
N VAL A 729 18.93 -13.05 16.83
CA VAL A 729 19.39 -12.40 18.05
C VAL A 729 18.18 -11.85 18.78
N GLU A 730 17.90 -12.40 19.96
CA GLU A 730 16.85 -11.89 20.82
C GLU A 730 17.29 -10.60 21.50
N VAL A 731 16.44 -9.57 21.41
CA VAL A 731 16.65 -8.28 22.05
C VAL A 731 15.46 -7.98 22.96
N ASP A 732 15.71 -7.85 24.25
CA ASP A 732 14.65 -7.54 25.21
C ASP A 732 14.35 -6.04 25.24
N HIS A 733 13.09 -5.69 25.06
CA HIS A 733 12.54 -4.34 25.12
C HIS A 733 11.02 -4.40 25.19
N ASP A 734 10.39 -3.37 25.76
CA ASP A 734 8.94 -3.34 26.00
C ASP A 734 8.27 -2.07 25.46
N GLY A 735 7.04 -2.21 24.97
CA GLY A 735 6.22 -1.09 24.49
C GLY A 735 6.75 -0.35 23.25
N ARG A 736 7.66 -0.97 22.48
CA ARG A 736 8.14 -0.45 21.19
C ARG A 736 7.22 -0.88 20.06
N THR A 737 6.77 0.09 19.25
CA THR A 737 5.82 -0.12 18.14
C THR A 737 6.49 -0.03 16.76
N GLN A 738 7.22 1.06 16.48
CA GLN A 738 7.86 1.33 15.18
C GLN A 738 9.34 1.72 15.28
N ARG A 739 9.84 1.86 16.52
CA ARG A 739 11.20 2.32 16.81
C ARG A 739 11.69 1.67 18.11
N SER A 740 12.86 1.05 18.07
CA SER A 740 13.53 0.38 19.18
C SER A 740 14.99 0.84 19.25
N PRO A 741 15.32 1.76 20.18
CA PRO A 741 16.71 2.09 20.54
C PRO A 741 17.53 0.86 20.91
N GLU A 742 16.92 -0.08 21.65
CA GLU A 742 17.57 -1.29 22.14
C GLU A 742 18.05 -2.18 20.99
N GLU A 743 17.21 -2.40 19.97
CA GLU A 743 17.62 -3.13 18.77
C GLU A 743 18.69 -2.37 17.98
N ALA A 744 18.58 -1.04 17.87
CA ALA A 744 19.55 -0.23 17.12
C ALA A 744 20.93 -0.28 17.77
N GLU A 745 21.01 -0.16 19.09
CA GLU A 745 22.25 -0.27 19.86
C GLU A 745 22.86 -1.67 19.75
N ARG A 746 22.03 -2.71 19.89
CA ARG A 746 22.49 -4.10 19.77
C ARG A 746 23.00 -4.43 18.38
N LEU A 747 22.32 -3.95 17.34
CA LEU A 747 22.71 -4.11 15.93
C LEU A 747 24.02 -3.36 15.63
N ALA A 748 24.19 -2.16 16.19
CA ALA A 748 25.41 -1.37 16.00
C ALA A 748 26.68 -2.06 16.53
N ILE A 749 26.57 -2.91 17.55
CA ILE A 749 27.69 -3.76 18.02
C ILE A 749 28.13 -4.72 16.91
N THR A 750 27.18 -5.46 16.34
CA THR A 750 27.45 -6.40 15.23
C THR A 750 27.98 -5.67 14.00
N TYR A 751 27.41 -4.50 13.67
CA TYR A 751 27.85 -3.69 12.54
C TYR A 751 29.33 -3.28 12.68
N ARG A 752 29.73 -2.75 13.85
CA ARG A 752 31.12 -2.36 14.11
C ARG A 752 32.08 -3.55 14.09
N ALA A 753 31.65 -4.71 14.57
CA ALA A 753 32.46 -5.93 14.55
C ALA A 753 32.72 -6.46 13.13
N LEU A 754 31.88 -6.11 12.15
CA LEU A 754 32.04 -6.48 10.74
C LEU A 754 32.96 -5.52 9.97
N LEU A 755 32.97 -4.23 10.32
CA LEU A 755 33.77 -3.22 9.61
C LEU A 755 35.28 -3.54 9.70
N GLY A 756 35.97 -3.41 8.57
CA GLY A 756 37.42 -3.66 8.46
C GLY A 756 37.79 -5.15 8.52
N THR A 757 36.80 -6.04 8.65
CA THR A 757 37.00 -7.48 8.39
C THR A 757 36.97 -7.73 6.88
N SER A 758 36.87 -8.98 6.46
CA SER A 758 36.85 -9.31 5.03
C SER A 758 35.85 -10.41 4.74
N TRP A 759 35.43 -10.53 3.49
CA TRP A 759 34.61 -11.64 3.01
C TRP A 759 35.20 -12.21 1.73
N THR A 760 34.89 -13.47 1.48
CA THR A 760 35.27 -14.18 0.25
C THR A 760 34.05 -14.27 -0.64
N ASP A 761 34.18 -13.94 -1.92
CA ASP A 761 33.10 -14.02 -2.89
C ASP A 761 33.00 -15.40 -3.58
N ARG A 762 32.04 -15.54 -4.50
CA ARG A 762 31.82 -16.78 -5.26
C ARG A 762 32.99 -17.14 -6.20
N HIS A 763 33.81 -16.18 -6.59
CA HIS A 763 35.00 -16.39 -7.40
C HIS A 763 36.20 -16.80 -6.54
N GLY A 764 36.11 -16.66 -5.21
CA GLY A 764 37.18 -16.93 -4.26
C GLY A 764 38.04 -15.70 -3.99
N GLU A 765 37.62 -14.52 -4.44
CA GLU A 765 38.32 -13.27 -4.21
C GLU A 765 37.95 -12.71 -2.84
N ARG A 766 38.95 -12.15 -2.15
CA ARG A 766 38.79 -11.61 -0.80
C ARG A 766 38.65 -10.09 -0.88
N HIS A 767 37.60 -9.59 -0.26
CA HIS A 767 37.24 -8.18 -0.23
C HIS A 767 37.15 -7.69 1.21
N GLU A 768 37.57 -6.46 1.49
CA GLU A 768 37.36 -5.83 2.79
C GLU A 768 35.88 -5.45 2.97
N ILE A 769 35.34 -5.60 4.17
CA ILE A 769 33.96 -5.21 4.49
C ILE A 769 33.92 -3.73 4.86
N GLY A 770 33.38 -2.91 3.95
CA GLY A 770 33.04 -1.51 4.19
C GLY A 770 31.55 -1.29 4.48
N THR A 771 31.15 -0.03 4.59
CA THR A 771 29.73 0.35 4.80
C THR A 771 28.83 -0.05 3.64
N GLN A 772 29.40 -0.22 2.44
CA GLN A 772 28.68 -0.66 1.24
C GLN A 772 28.38 -2.17 1.23
N ASP A 773 29.09 -2.96 2.03
CA ASP A 773 28.98 -4.43 2.09
C ASP A 773 28.02 -4.93 3.17
N ILE A 774 27.44 -4.01 3.94
CA ILE A 774 26.47 -4.32 4.99
C ILE A 774 25.16 -3.59 4.69
N LEU A 775 24.10 -4.38 4.48
CA LEU A 775 22.75 -3.86 4.32
C LEU A 775 22.01 -3.89 5.65
N VAL A 776 21.40 -2.79 6.07
CA VAL A 776 20.59 -2.73 7.29
C VAL A 776 19.13 -2.45 6.93
N VAL A 777 18.24 -3.36 7.32
CA VAL A 777 16.84 -3.37 6.91
C VAL A 777 15.93 -3.30 8.13
N SER A 778 14.86 -2.52 8.03
CA SER A 778 13.77 -2.54 9.02
C SER A 778 12.40 -2.32 8.35
N PRO A 779 11.29 -2.89 8.88
CA PRO A 779 9.95 -2.67 8.33
C PRO A 779 9.46 -1.21 8.42
N TYR A 780 9.98 -0.43 9.38
CA TYR A 780 9.45 0.89 9.72
C TYR A 780 10.45 2.02 9.42
N ASN A 781 9.96 3.10 8.78
CA ASN A 781 10.78 4.28 8.49
C ASN A 781 11.35 4.92 9.77
N MET A 782 10.58 4.94 10.87
CA MET A 782 11.03 5.48 12.16
C MET A 782 12.25 4.72 12.73
N GLN A 783 12.31 3.40 12.52
CA GLN A 783 13.47 2.61 12.90
C GLN A 783 14.63 2.82 11.93
N VAL A 784 14.36 2.96 10.63
CA VAL A 784 15.38 3.29 9.62
C VAL A 784 16.08 4.60 9.98
N GLU A 785 15.33 5.62 10.36
CA GLU A 785 15.88 6.92 10.73
C GLU A 785 16.73 6.86 12.00
N LEU A 786 16.24 6.14 13.03
CA LEU A 786 17.04 5.86 14.22
C LEU A 786 18.35 5.13 13.86
N LEU A 787 18.28 4.08 13.04
CA LEU A 787 19.45 3.31 12.63
C LEU A 787 20.46 4.16 11.84
N ARG A 788 20.01 5.09 10.98
CA ARG A 788 20.90 6.04 10.30
C ARG A 788 21.67 6.92 11.26
N ARG A 789 21.02 7.38 12.34
CA ARG A 789 21.65 8.20 13.38
C ARG A 789 22.60 7.40 14.27
N THR A 790 22.30 6.12 14.50
CA THR A 790 23.10 5.23 15.38
C THR A 790 24.33 4.65 14.67
N LEU A 791 24.25 4.43 13.36
CA LEU A 791 25.30 3.81 12.56
C LEU A 791 26.25 4.84 11.93
N PRO A 792 27.47 4.44 11.51
CA PRO A 792 28.41 5.34 10.86
C PRO A 792 27.88 5.94 9.55
N GLU A 793 28.40 7.11 9.18
CA GLU A 793 28.09 7.77 7.92
C GLU A 793 28.32 6.83 6.71
N GLY A 794 27.42 6.88 5.73
CA GLY A 794 27.45 6.01 4.56
C GLY A 794 26.89 4.61 4.77
N ALA A 795 26.41 4.25 5.98
CA ALA A 795 25.71 2.98 6.21
C ALA A 795 24.46 2.85 5.32
N ARG A 796 24.30 1.70 4.66
CA ARG A 796 23.14 1.41 3.81
C ARG A 796 21.94 0.99 4.65
N VAL A 797 21.14 1.97 5.09
CA VAL A 797 19.94 1.76 5.92
C VAL A 797 18.65 2.13 5.19
N GLY A 798 17.65 1.25 5.23
CA GLY A 798 16.39 1.43 4.51
C GLY A 798 15.34 0.37 4.82
N THR A 799 14.14 0.56 4.25
CA THR A 799 13.08 -0.46 4.32
C THR A 799 13.34 -1.58 3.33
N VAL A 800 12.63 -2.71 3.51
CA VAL A 800 12.71 -3.87 2.61
C VAL A 800 12.45 -3.44 1.15
N ASP A 801 11.47 -2.57 0.94
CA ASP A 801 11.05 -2.08 -0.37
C ASP A 801 12.16 -1.28 -1.08
N LYS A 802 12.94 -0.48 -0.34
CA LYS A 802 14.05 0.35 -0.89
C LYS A 802 15.18 -0.50 -1.44
N PHE A 803 15.39 -1.70 -0.90
CA PHE A 803 16.50 -2.58 -1.25
C PHE A 803 16.12 -3.71 -2.20
N GLN A 804 14.95 -3.65 -2.81
CA GLN A 804 14.60 -4.60 -3.88
C GLN A 804 15.65 -4.55 -5.00
N GLY A 805 16.05 -5.74 -5.45
CA GLY A 805 17.09 -5.91 -6.48
C GLY A 805 18.52 -5.69 -6.01
N GLN A 806 18.75 -5.09 -4.83
CA GLN A 806 20.09 -4.94 -4.26
C GLN A 806 20.54 -6.21 -3.54
N GLU A 807 21.81 -6.30 -3.19
CA GLU A 807 22.41 -7.41 -2.43
C GLU A 807 23.65 -6.92 -1.66
N ALA A 808 24.05 -7.70 -0.66
CA ALA A 808 25.24 -7.44 0.16
C ALA A 808 25.79 -8.75 0.76
N PRO A 809 27.09 -8.85 1.06
CA PRO A 809 27.67 -9.95 1.82
C PRO A 809 26.92 -10.23 3.13
N VAL A 810 26.58 -9.18 3.87
CA VAL A 810 25.85 -9.26 5.15
C VAL A 810 24.58 -8.42 5.13
N VAL A 811 23.50 -8.97 5.69
CA VAL A 811 22.25 -8.24 5.95
C VAL A 811 21.89 -8.31 7.43
N LEU A 812 21.64 -7.15 8.04
CA LEU A 812 21.17 -7.02 9.41
C LEU A 812 19.71 -6.52 9.40
N ILE A 813 18.80 -7.22 10.06
CA ILE A 813 17.36 -6.97 10.01
C ILE A 813 16.86 -6.63 11.42
N SER A 814 16.29 -5.45 11.62
CA SER A 814 15.69 -5.00 12.89
C SER A 814 14.17 -5.01 12.80
N MET A 815 13.51 -5.81 13.65
CA MET A 815 12.05 -5.97 13.67
C MET A 815 11.32 -4.84 14.43
N ALA A 816 12.02 -4.14 15.33
CA ALA A 816 11.62 -2.97 16.12
C ALA A 816 10.45 -3.16 17.12
N THR A 817 9.46 -3.98 16.78
CA THR A 817 8.24 -4.15 17.58
C THR A 817 8.47 -5.11 18.75
N SER A 818 7.93 -4.78 19.93
CA SER A 818 8.13 -5.60 21.14
C SER A 818 7.22 -6.82 21.20
N SER A 819 5.95 -6.68 20.83
CA SER A 819 4.95 -7.73 20.99
C SER A 819 3.79 -7.56 20.01
N GLY A 820 2.90 -8.55 19.93
CA GLY A 820 1.66 -8.47 19.13
C GLY A 820 0.74 -7.30 19.53
N ASP A 821 0.69 -6.95 20.82
CA ASP A 821 -0.10 -5.83 21.34
C ASP A 821 0.43 -4.46 20.91
N ASP A 822 1.70 -4.40 20.50
CA ASP A 822 2.39 -3.16 20.12
C ASP A 822 2.42 -2.97 18.58
N LEU A 823 1.75 -3.84 17.82
CA LEU A 823 1.69 -3.74 16.37
C LEU A 823 0.96 -2.45 15.94
N PRO A 824 1.63 -1.52 15.24
CA PRO A 824 1.04 -0.25 14.79
C PRO A 824 0.12 -0.42 13.59
N ARG A 825 0.21 -1.56 12.91
CA ARG A 825 -0.50 -1.96 11.70
C ARG A 825 -1.00 -3.39 11.89
N ASN A 826 -1.76 -3.87 10.92
CA ASN A 826 -2.21 -5.26 10.89
C ASN A 826 -1.04 -6.26 10.95
N ILE A 827 -1.32 -7.46 11.47
CA ILE A 827 -0.34 -8.53 11.67
C ILE A 827 0.32 -8.94 10.35
N GLU A 828 -0.41 -8.84 9.23
CA GLU A 828 0.07 -9.16 7.89
C GLU A 828 1.23 -8.26 7.44
N PHE A 829 1.33 -7.03 7.94
CA PHE A 829 2.40 -6.11 7.54
C PHE A 829 3.77 -6.55 8.06
N LEU A 830 3.89 -6.82 9.37
CA LEU A 830 5.17 -7.20 9.99
C LEU A 830 5.57 -8.64 9.63
N TYR A 831 4.59 -9.55 9.62
CA TYR A 831 4.79 -10.98 9.37
C TYR A 831 4.65 -11.38 7.90
N SER A 832 4.68 -10.42 6.98
CA SER A 832 4.64 -10.70 5.54
C SER A 832 5.78 -11.65 5.15
N ARG A 833 5.41 -12.86 4.72
CA ARG A 833 6.34 -13.88 4.20
C ARG A 833 7.19 -13.32 3.05
N ASN A 834 6.58 -12.51 2.19
CA ASN A 834 7.23 -11.84 1.06
C ASN A 834 8.30 -10.84 1.54
N ARG A 835 8.01 -10.03 2.56
CA ARG A 835 8.98 -9.07 3.14
C ARG A 835 10.15 -9.81 3.79
N LEU A 836 9.87 -10.86 4.57
CA LEU A 836 10.91 -11.67 5.21
C LEU A 836 11.80 -12.38 4.17
N ASN A 837 11.19 -12.98 3.13
CA ASN A 837 11.90 -13.56 2.00
C ASN A 837 12.82 -12.54 1.33
N VAL A 838 12.30 -11.36 0.98
CA VAL A 838 13.12 -10.32 0.34
C VAL A 838 14.25 -9.88 1.23
N ALA A 839 14.00 -9.60 2.52
CA ALA A 839 15.02 -9.15 3.48
C ALA A 839 16.17 -10.17 3.63
N ILE A 840 15.85 -11.44 3.89
CA ILE A 840 16.87 -12.48 4.07
C ILE A 840 17.61 -12.76 2.76
N SER A 841 16.91 -12.86 1.63
CA SER A 841 17.50 -13.15 0.31
C SER A 841 18.32 -12.01 -0.31
N ARG A 842 18.48 -10.87 0.40
CA ARG A 842 19.45 -9.84 0.05
C ARG A 842 20.89 -10.23 0.43
N ALA A 843 21.06 -11.14 1.38
CA ALA A 843 22.38 -11.56 1.84
C ALA A 843 23.01 -12.55 0.86
N ARG A 844 24.32 -12.42 0.64
CA ARG A 844 25.13 -13.42 -0.06
C ARG A 844 25.65 -14.48 0.90
N CYS A 845 26.17 -14.07 2.07
CA CYS A 845 26.81 -14.96 3.04
C CYS A 845 25.98 -15.11 4.32
N LEU A 846 25.68 -13.99 5.00
CA LEU A 846 25.12 -13.97 6.36
C LEU A 846 23.91 -13.03 6.46
N ALA A 847 22.81 -13.53 7.03
CA ALA A 847 21.67 -12.72 7.46
C ALA A 847 21.48 -12.81 8.97
N VAL A 848 21.22 -11.69 9.64
CA VAL A 848 21.00 -11.64 11.10
C VAL A 848 19.71 -10.89 11.39
N ILE A 849 18.78 -11.53 12.09
CA ILE A 849 17.51 -10.95 12.55
C ILE A 849 17.65 -10.55 14.02
N PHE A 850 17.35 -9.29 14.35
CA PHE A 850 17.23 -8.75 15.70
C PHE A 850 15.75 -8.54 15.99
N ALA A 851 15.24 -9.20 17.03
CA ALA A 851 13.82 -9.18 17.35
C ALA A 851 13.57 -9.48 18.83
N ASN A 852 12.46 -8.98 19.38
CA ASN A 852 11.97 -9.43 20.67
C ASN A 852 11.36 -10.84 20.59
N ALA A 853 11.62 -11.69 21.58
CA ALA A 853 11.10 -13.06 21.63
C ALA A 853 9.57 -13.11 21.68
N ARG A 854 8.90 -12.10 22.25
CA ARG A 854 7.43 -12.01 22.34
C ARG A 854 6.74 -11.85 20.99
N LEU A 855 7.48 -11.50 19.93
CA LEU A 855 6.97 -11.56 18.56
C LEU A 855 6.72 -13.01 18.08
N LEU A 856 7.20 -14.02 18.79
CA LEU A 856 6.98 -15.43 18.45
C LEU A 856 5.77 -16.01 19.20
N GLU A 857 5.19 -15.24 20.11
CA GLU A 857 4.18 -15.69 21.08
C GLU A 857 2.81 -15.03 20.83
N ILE A 858 2.59 -14.52 19.60
CA ILE A 858 1.37 -13.79 19.27
C ILE A 858 0.16 -14.73 19.24
N PRO A 859 -0.96 -14.37 19.91
CA PRO A 859 -2.20 -15.12 19.78
C PRO A 859 -2.75 -14.99 18.35
N CYS A 860 -2.85 -16.11 17.64
CA CYS A 860 -3.42 -16.17 16.30
C CYS A 860 -4.90 -16.61 16.38
N SER A 861 -5.77 -15.88 15.69
CA SER A 861 -7.22 -16.16 15.65
C SER A 861 -7.66 -16.88 14.37
N THR A 862 -6.80 -16.92 13.34
CA THR A 862 -7.07 -17.57 12.04
C THR A 862 -5.87 -18.39 11.57
N ILE A 863 -6.10 -19.36 10.66
CA ILE A 863 -5.03 -20.15 10.04
C ILE A 863 -4.05 -19.25 9.28
N ALA A 864 -4.56 -18.26 8.55
CA ALA A 864 -3.72 -17.30 7.83
C ALA A 864 -2.78 -16.51 8.77
N GLN A 865 -3.24 -16.14 9.97
CA GLN A 865 -2.38 -15.51 10.98
C GLN A 865 -1.31 -16.47 11.49
N MET A 866 -1.66 -17.75 11.69
CA MET A 866 -0.68 -18.76 12.09
C MET A 866 0.42 -18.95 11.04
N GLU A 867 0.06 -19.04 9.76
CA GLU A 867 1.01 -19.17 8.65
C GLU A 867 1.98 -17.98 8.54
N LEU A 868 1.50 -16.76 8.83
CA LEU A 868 2.33 -15.55 8.84
C LEU A 868 3.34 -15.56 9.98
N VAL A 869 2.90 -15.89 11.21
CA VAL A 869 3.78 -15.96 12.38
C VAL A 869 4.78 -17.11 12.26
N ASP A 870 4.36 -18.25 11.68
CA ASP A 870 5.19 -19.43 11.48
C ASP A 870 6.47 -19.13 10.70
N GLY A 871 6.43 -18.23 9.72
CA GLY A 871 7.62 -17.83 8.96
C GLY A 871 8.77 -17.29 9.83
N LEU A 872 8.45 -16.48 10.85
CA LEU A 872 9.44 -15.94 11.79
C LEU A 872 9.90 -17.00 12.81
N CYS A 873 8.97 -17.85 13.27
CA CYS A 873 9.27 -18.98 14.16
C CYS A 873 10.23 -19.97 13.48
N TRP A 874 9.98 -20.31 12.22
CA TRP A 874 10.83 -21.17 11.42
C TRP A 874 12.21 -20.54 11.20
N ALA A 875 12.29 -19.23 10.93
CA ALA A 875 13.58 -18.53 10.83
C ALA A 875 14.44 -18.71 12.09
N LYS A 876 13.85 -18.56 13.28
CA LYS A 876 14.55 -18.81 14.56
C LYS A 876 14.93 -20.28 14.73
N GLN A 877 14.03 -21.21 14.43
CA GLN A 877 14.32 -22.65 14.53
C GLN A 877 15.48 -23.06 13.61
N PHE A 878 15.48 -22.57 12.38
CA PHE A 878 16.52 -22.81 11.38
C PHE A 878 17.87 -22.23 11.82
N ALA A 879 17.88 -20.98 12.31
CA ALA A 879 19.08 -20.35 12.85
C ALA A 879 19.68 -21.15 14.04
N ASN A 880 18.82 -21.66 14.93
CA ASN A 880 19.24 -22.50 16.06
C ASN A 880 19.86 -23.82 15.61
N LYS A 881 19.27 -24.48 14.60
CA LYS A 881 19.79 -25.72 14.01
C LYS A 881 21.20 -25.51 13.45
N GLN A 882 21.41 -24.47 12.64
CA GLN A 882 22.72 -24.15 12.06
C GLN A 882 23.77 -23.82 13.11
N ARG A 883 23.39 -23.09 14.17
CA ARG A 883 24.30 -22.78 15.28
C ARG A 883 24.76 -24.05 16.00
N ASN A 884 23.88 -25.02 16.19
CA ASN A 884 24.21 -26.29 16.82
C ASN A 884 25.12 -27.16 15.92
N GLU A 885 24.87 -27.22 14.62
CA GLU A 885 25.74 -27.92 13.65
C GLU A 885 27.15 -27.30 13.58
N THR A 886 27.24 -25.98 13.67
CA THR A 886 28.52 -25.25 13.76
C THR A 886 29.28 -25.59 15.05
N ARG A 887 28.58 -25.68 16.20
CA ARG A 887 29.20 -26.06 17.49
C ARG A 887 29.70 -27.51 17.48
N THR A 888 28.92 -28.44 16.92
CA THR A 888 29.28 -29.86 16.84
C THR A 888 30.47 -30.09 15.92
N SER A 889 30.54 -29.41 14.76
CA SER A 889 31.69 -29.51 13.84
C SER A 889 32.99 -28.93 14.42
N VAL A 890 32.91 -27.83 15.18
CA VAL A 890 34.06 -27.26 15.93
C VAL A 890 34.48 -28.20 17.07
N ALA A 891 33.54 -28.78 17.81
CA ALA A 891 33.84 -29.74 18.88
C ALA A 891 34.54 -31.00 18.34
N ILE A 892 34.06 -31.57 17.24
CA ILE A 892 34.69 -32.74 16.59
C ILE A 892 36.10 -32.40 16.09
N ARG A 893 36.34 -31.21 15.54
CA ARG A 893 37.68 -30.75 15.13
C ARG A 893 38.64 -30.54 16.30
N SER A 894 38.14 -30.08 17.45
CA SER A 894 38.95 -29.91 18.67
C SER A 894 39.34 -31.25 19.32
N VAL A 895 38.53 -32.30 19.12
CA VAL A 895 38.77 -33.64 19.71
C VAL A 895 39.62 -34.54 18.80
N THR A 896 39.62 -34.32 17.49
CA THR A 896 40.26 -35.26 16.53
C THR A 896 41.66 -34.86 16.05
N GLY A 897 42.11 -33.62 16.26
CA GLY A 897 43.52 -33.21 16.03
C GLY A 897 44.09 -33.47 14.62
N LEU A 898 43.26 -33.69 13.61
CA LEU A 898 43.71 -34.03 12.25
C LEU A 898 43.81 -32.79 11.36
N PRO A 899 44.96 -32.54 10.70
CA PRO A 899 45.07 -31.48 9.70
C PRO A 899 44.32 -31.86 8.42
N ALA A 900 43.88 -30.83 7.69
CA ALA A 900 43.14 -30.97 6.44
C ALA A 900 43.92 -31.81 5.41
N ASN A 901 43.34 -32.93 4.98
CA ASN A 901 43.80 -33.67 3.83
C ASN A 901 43.06 -33.11 2.60
N PRO A 902 43.72 -32.40 1.68
CA PRO A 902 43.08 -32.00 0.43
C PRO A 902 43.14 -33.21 -0.51
N THR A 903 41.99 -33.61 -1.04
CA THR A 903 41.71 -34.67 -2.03
C THR A 903 41.14 -35.98 -1.48
N ALA A 904 39.86 -36.22 -1.80
CA ALA A 904 39.37 -37.50 -2.35
C ALA A 904 37.92 -37.33 -2.84
N LYS A 905 37.80 -37.29 -4.17
CA LYS A 905 36.70 -37.63 -5.10
C LYS A 905 35.26 -37.26 -4.78
#